data_AF-A0AAU3X4S2-F1
#
_entry.id   AF-A0AAU3X4S2-F1
#
_cell.length_a   1.000
_cell.length_b   1.000
_cell.length_c   1.000
_cell.angle_alpha   90.00
_cell.angle_beta   90.00
_cell.angle_gamma   90.00
#
_symmetry.space_group_name_H-M   'P 1'
#
loop_
_entity.id
_entity.type
_entity.pdbx_description
1 polymer ?
#
loop_
_entity_poly.entity_id
_entity_poly.type
_entity_poly.pdbx_seq_one_letter_code
_entity_poly.pdbx_strand_id
1 'polypeptide(L)'
;MGRRHEVDGYTVELDDDFQVVHRNPRGKKLQQVPEWLADSQSTRRLYRLRRALTAHREQARALAESWADAGARVPRALAESDIVWREALDDAGVEAVADLPAPEAGETDPDGTDADGTTLIARTYVHPDGHTMTLLLNTAFARHWDALLASREEWELIDTFATGIPAPWAEAELPFPERLMAAHPGQEQEALEAAYTFGWSLWGSPSLYKSLLDDHLEDLATTAPRFLPAFLDELADICLKEGGKYKEYAPGYFTRARNAEREQHTKPDERWLDARYATFADHGALAAGAVRARAKELAPKGTTVSRDQLRRFRDVLERRVHTPDDLYPGMAADLRKVARAAKANAESEVAALLEDIVPRIGLCAGDVHKFWADALKGKALELLVEQRPETVHDVLRLAPGDASSAQEWQSLLQRSGALALLTGERPGLATGETARLLHDWLASEPLGQARTEELYDVAVSLAPRLAADAVPLRLPYRDPAPGWWAPLPLDLADELLEHGAPLADPPPRLGSPGAAHMLVDRRPHLTHLLADPRFARELRNALDSELEGVALRDGGVPYRHHYRPHQGAEQGSWRHTPGVCRTDVGREALAAWLDRQRERLRTGLDLNGLVRVIAPFVHIGGAVDELLKDEPAAREFAAVDVVALVLTDLPTEADRPAVEALMSTMRPENLIRWPTPTLRTRIDATLPGLSDAQVAQAWEVLQTGVNCQEGLRRLVGRLSD
;
A
#
# COMPACT_ATOMS: atom_id res chain seq x y z
N MET A 1 -18.78 -49.49 -26.69
CA MET A 1 -17.48 -49.99 -27.20
C MET A 1 -16.99 -49.01 -28.25
N GLY A 2 -16.05 -48.14 -27.89
CA GLY A 2 -15.49 -47.13 -28.79
C GLY A 2 -14.74 -47.76 -29.97
N ARG A 3 -14.82 -47.14 -31.14
CA ARG A 3 -14.15 -47.59 -32.36
C ARG A 3 -12.63 -47.50 -32.18
N ARG A 4 -11.92 -48.60 -32.36
CA ARG A 4 -10.45 -48.66 -32.28
C ARG A 4 -9.86 -48.19 -33.61
N HIS A 5 -9.05 -47.13 -33.59
CA HIS A 5 -8.37 -46.63 -34.78
C HIS A 5 -6.94 -47.17 -34.84
N GLU A 6 -6.52 -47.67 -36.00
CA GLU A 6 -5.16 -48.15 -36.24
C GLU A 6 -4.36 -47.10 -37.02
N VAL A 7 -3.15 -46.78 -36.55
CA VAL A 7 -2.21 -45.83 -37.15
C VAL A 7 -0.83 -46.48 -37.12
N ASP A 8 -0.31 -46.86 -38.28
CA ASP A 8 1.01 -47.51 -38.43
C ASP A 8 1.25 -48.71 -37.49
N GLY A 9 0.20 -49.53 -37.29
CA GLY A 9 0.20 -50.70 -36.41
C GLY A 9 0.02 -50.38 -34.92
N TYR A 10 0.04 -49.11 -34.51
CA TYR A 10 -0.39 -48.67 -33.18
C TYR A 10 -1.89 -48.48 -33.18
N THR A 11 -2.52 -48.59 -32.00
CA THR A 11 -3.95 -48.34 -31.90
C THR A 11 -4.28 -47.30 -30.86
N VAL A 12 -5.21 -46.41 -31.21
CA VAL A 12 -5.73 -45.37 -30.34
C VAL A 12 -7.23 -45.62 -30.17
N GLU A 13 -7.68 -45.62 -28.92
CA GLU A 13 -9.07 -45.88 -28.54
C GLU A 13 -9.49 -44.91 -27.43
N LEU A 14 -10.79 -44.60 -27.36
CA LEU A 14 -11.40 -43.92 -26.23
C LEU A 14 -11.99 -44.99 -25.30
N ASP A 15 -11.58 -45.02 -24.03
CA ASP A 15 -12.16 -45.93 -23.04
C ASP A 15 -13.49 -45.40 -22.47
N ASP A 16 -14.13 -46.22 -21.62
CA ASP A 16 -15.45 -45.92 -21.04
C ASP A 16 -15.41 -44.71 -20.07
N ASP A 17 -14.23 -44.33 -19.58
CA ASP A 17 -13.98 -43.12 -18.77
C ASP A 17 -13.59 -41.90 -19.63
N PHE A 18 -13.81 -41.99 -20.95
CA PHE A 18 -13.42 -41.00 -21.95
C PHE A 18 -11.91 -40.69 -21.95
N GLN A 19 -11.03 -41.63 -21.60
CA GLN A 19 -9.59 -41.46 -21.73
C GLN A 19 -9.09 -41.99 -23.07
N VAL A 20 -8.21 -41.23 -23.72
CA VAL A 20 -7.56 -41.66 -24.97
C VAL A 20 -6.40 -42.60 -24.62
N VAL A 21 -6.54 -43.87 -24.96
CA VAL A 21 -5.56 -44.92 -24.69
C VAL A 21 -4.79 -45.26 -25.96
N HIS A 22 -3.46 -45.12 -25.90
CA HIS A 22 -2.57 -45.48 -26.99
C HIS A 22 -1.93 -46.83 -26.71
N ARG A 23 -1.96 -47.76 -27.67
CA ARG A 23 -1.37 -49.09 -27.56
C ARG A 23 -0.42 -49.36 -28.72
N ASN A 24 0.66 -50.09 -28.43
CA ASN A 24 1.60 -50.55 -29.44
C ASN A 24 1.02 -51.70 -30.30
N PRO A 25 1.72 -52.14 -31.37
CA PRO A 25 1.27 -53.28 -32.20
C PRO A 25 1.09 -54.60 -31.46
N ARG A 26 1.62 -54.73 -30.25
CA ARG A 26 1.43 -55.89 -29.36
C ARG A 26 0.29 -55.70 -28.34
N GLY A 27 -0.48 -54.61 -28.44
CA GLY A 27 -1.63 -54.31 -27.58
C GLY A 27 -1.29 -53.70 -26.20
N LYS A 28 -0.02 -53.37 -25.91
CA LYS A 28 0.37 -52.77 -24.62
C LYS A 28 0.18 -51.26 -24.62
N LYS A 29 -0.41 -50.72 -23.55
CA LYS A 29 -0.59 -49.27 -23.30
C LYS A 29 0.78 -48.58 -23.26
N LEU A 30 0.91 -47.48 -23.99
CA LEU A 30 2.11 -46.65 -24.01
C LEU A 30 2.17 -45.76 -22.76
N GLN A 31 3.34 -45.63 -22.14
CA GLN A 31 3.61 -44.65 -21.08
C GLN A 31 4.01 -43.28 -21.64
N GLN A 32 4.66 -43.26 -22.80
CA GLN A 32 4.96 -42.06 -23.57
C GLN A 32 4.47 -42.27 -25.00
N VAL A 33 3.67 -41.32 -25.49
CA VAL A 33 3.10 -41.34 -26.83
C VAL A 33 4.06 -40.60 -27.77
N PRO A 34 4.53 -41.22 -28.86
CA PRO A 34 5.34 -40.53 -29.86
C PRO A 34 4.59 -39.35 -30.50
N GLU A 35 5.28 -38.25 -30.78
CA GLU A 35 4.67 -37.02 -31.34
C GLU A 35 3.89 -37.29 -32.63
N TRP A 36 4.44 -38.08 -33.56
CA TRP A 36 3.76 -38.44 -34.82
C TRP A 36 2.44 -39.21 -34.62
N LEU A 37 2.33 -40.00 -33.54
CA LEU A 37 1.11 -40.74 -33.18
C LEU A 37 0.12 -39.83 -32.45
N ALA A 38 0.62 -38.93 -31.61
CA ALA A 38 -0.17 -37.90 -30.94
C ALA A 38 -0.81 -36.93 -31.96
N ASP A 39 -0.09 -36.60 -33.03
CA ASP A 39 -0.51 -35.68 -34.09
C ASP A 39 -1.32 -36.33 -35.22
N SER A 40 -1.57 -37.64 -35.16
CA SER A 40 -2.35 -38.33 -36.19
C SER A 40 -3.79 -37.79 -36.26
N GLN A 41 -4.37 -37.78 -37.46
CA GLN A 41 -5.76 -37.33 -37.67
C GLN A 41 -6.75 -38.14 -36.81
N SER A 42 -6.54 -39.44 -36.67
CA SER A 42 -7.36 -40.34 -35.83
C SER A 42 -7.27 -39.98 -34.34
N THR A 43 -6.07 -39.66 -33.85
CA THR A 43 -5.85 -39.24 -32.46
C THR A 43 -6.52 -37.90 -32.18
N ARG A 44 -6.36 -36.92 -33.09
CA ARG A 44 -7.03 -35.60 -32.98
C ARG A 44 -8.55 -35.73 -32.96
N ARG A 45 -9.11 -36.61 -33.80
CA ARG A 45 -10.54 -36.92 -33.82
C ARG A 45 -11.03 -37.49 -32.48
N LEU A 46 -10.30 -38.45 -31.90
CA LEU A 46 -10.66 -39.03 -30.61
C LEU A 46 -10.57 -38.02 -29.45
N TYR A 47 -9.61 -37.09 -29.48
CA TYR A 47 -9.55 -36.01 -28.49
C TYR A 47 -10.72 -35.02 -28.60
N ARG A 48 -11.22 -34.75 -29.81
CA ARG A 48 -12.44 -33.94 -29.99
C ARG A 48 -13.69 -34.68 -29.51
N LEU A 49 -13.81 -35.95 -29.85
CA LEU A 49 -14.89 -36.81 -29.37
C LEU A 49 -14.92 -36.89 -27.84
N ARG A 50 -13.76 -37.14 -27.22
CA ARG A 50 -13.58 -37.09 -25.76
C ARG A 50 -14.13 -35.79 -25.19
N ARG A 51 -13.71 -34.65 -25.77
CA ARG A 51 -14.11 -33.33 -25.28
C ARG A 51 -15.61 -33.12 -25.35
N ALA A 52 -16.24 -33.45 -26.49
CA ALA A 52 -17.68 -33.32 -26.66
C ALA A 52 -18.43 -34.15 -25.60
N LEU A 53 -18.00 -35.39 -25.37
CA LEU A 53 -18.61 -36.29 -24.40
C LEU A 53 -18.37 -35.87 -22.94
N THR A 54 -17.17 -35.37 -22.61
CA THR A 54 -16.86 -34.81 -21.28
C THR A 54 -17.71 -33.57 -21.01
N ALA A 55 -17.77 -32.62 -21.96
CA ALA A 55 -18.56 -31.40 -21.83
C ALA A 55 -20.06 -31.71 -21.69
N HIS A 56 -20.57 -32.68 -22.47
CA HIS A 56 -21.94 -33.18 -22.34
C HIS A 56 -22.21 -33.72 -20.94
N ARG A 57 -21.30 -34.54 -20.40
CA ARG A 57 -21.42 -35.11 -19.04
C ARG A 57 -21.40 -34.05 -17.95
N GLU A 58 -20.52 -33.06 -18.05
CA GLU A 58 -20.45 -31.95 -17.10
C GLU A 58 -21.70 -31.06 -17.17
N GLN A 59 -22.15 -30.72 -18.38
CA GLN A 59 -23.35 -29.90 -18.59
C GLN A 59 -24.62 -30.61 -18.10
N ALA A 60 -24.79 -31.89 -18.42
CA ALA A 60 -25.94 -32.68 -18.00
C ALA A 60 -26.00 -32.76 -16.47
N ARG A 61 -24.86 -33.01 -15.81
CA ARG A 61 -24.76 -33.02 -14.35
C ARG A 61 -25.12 -31.68 -13.73
N ALA A 62 -24.52 -30.59 -14.21
CA ALA A 62 -24.76 -29.25 -13.67
C ALA A 62 -26.24 -28.82 -13.82
N LEU A 63 -26.85 -29.12 -14.95
CA LEU A 63 -28.27 -28.83 -15.18
C LEU A 63 -29.17 -29.70 -14.29
N ALA A 64 -28.89 -31.00 -14.17
CA ALA A 64 -29.64 -31.90 -13.30
C ALA A 64 -29.57 -31.46 -11.82
N GLU A 65 -28.38 -31.11 -11.33
CA GLU A 65 -28.19 -30.54 -9.98
C GLU A 65 -29.00 -29.25 -9.81
N SER A 66 -28.96 -28.31 -10.78
CA SER A 66 -29.75 -27.08 -10.70
C SER A 66 -31.26 -27.32 -10.70
N TRP A 67 -31.73 -28.33 -11.42
CA TRP A 67 -33.14 -28.69 -11.48
C TRP A 67 -33.61 -29.40 -10.21
N ALA A 68 -32.76 -30.21 -9.59
CA ALA A 68 -33.02 -30.79 -8.29
C ALA A 68 -33.19 -29.68 -7.22
N ASP A 69 -32.27 -28.70 -7.19
CA ASP A 69 -32.36 -27.55 -6.29
C ASP A 69 -33.63 -26.71 -6.51
N ALA A 70 -34.06 -26.58 -7.76
CA ALA A 70 -35.27 -25.86 -8.15
C ALA A 70 -36.56 -26.68 -7.96
N GLY A 71 -36.47 -27.98 -7.63
CA GLY A 71 -37.61 -28.90 -7.58
C GLY A 71 -38.31 -29.07 -8.94
N ALA A 72 -37.57 -28.89 -10.04
CA ALA A 72 -38.09 -28.98 -11.39
C ALA A 72 -38.31 -30.44 -11.81
N ARG A 73 -39.24 -30.65 -12.74
CA ARG A 73 -39.55 -31.96 -13.34
C ARG A 73 -39.14 -31.96 -14.80
N VAL A 74 -38.63 -33.09 -15.29
CA VAL A 74 -38.15 -33.22 -16.68
C VAL A 74 -38.93 -34.29 -17.45
N PRO A 75 -39.02 -34.19 -18.78
CA PRO A 75 -39.67 -35.22 -19.60
C PRO A 75 -38.94 -36.55 -19.52
N ARG A 76 -39.70 -37.65 -19.51
CA ARG A 76 -39.14 -39.01 -19.57
C ARG A 76 -38.29 -39.22 -20.82
N ALA A 77 -38.67 -38.63 -21.95
CA ALA A 77 -37.89 -38.66 -23.18
C ALA A 77 -36.43 -38.21 -23.00
N LEU A 78 -36.13 -37.29 -22.07
CA LEU A 78 -34.76 -36.84 -21.79
C LEU A 78 -33.93 -37.87 -21.02
N ALA A 79 -34.52 -38.60 -20.08
CA ALA A 79 -33.83 -39.70 -19.39
C ALA A 79 -33.66 -40.94 -20.29
N GLU A 80 -34.43 -41.01 -21.38
CA GLU A 80 -34.36 -42.09 -22.37
C GLU A 80 -33.45 -41.77 -23.56
N SER A 81 -33.12 -40.49 -23.78
CA SER A 81 -32.40 -40.03 -24.99
C SER A 81 -30.94 -40.47 -25.04
N ASP A 82 -30.20 -40.38 -23.93
CA ASP A 82 -28.87 -40.97 -23.80
C ASP A 82 -28.52 -41.34 -22.35
N ILE A 83 -27.45 -42.11 -22.18
CA ILE A 83 -27.02 -42.65 -20.89
C ILE A 83 -26.53 -41.57 -19.92
N VAL A 84 -25.94 -40.49 -20.44
CA VAL A 84 -25.35 -39.42 -19.63
C VAL A 84 -26.45 -38.62 -18.94
N TRP A 85 -27.54 -38.29 -19.65
CA TRP A 85 -28.70 -37.65 -19.02
C TRP A 85 -29.39 -38.55 -17.99
N ARG A 86 -29.52 -39.84 -18.26
CA ARG A 86 -30.07 -40.80 -17.29
C ARG A 86 -29.27 -40.80 -16.00
N GLU A 87 -27.95 -41.00 -16.10
CA GLU A 87 -27.05 -41.00 -14.95
C GLU A 87 -27.13 -39.68 -14.17
N ALA A 88 -27.07 -38.54 -14.86
CA ALA A 88 -27.11 -37.23 -14.23
C ALA A 88 -28.43 -36.96 -13.47
N LEU A 89 -29.57 -37.32 -14.06
CA LEU A 89 -30.89 -37.14 -13.44
C LEU A 89 -31.10 -38.09 -12.26
N ASP A 90 -30.66 -39.35 -12.37
CA ASP A 90 -30.73 -40.34 -11.30
C ASP A 90 -29.83 -39.93 -10.11
N ASP A 91 -28.60 -39.49 -10.39
CA ASP A 91 -27.64 -39.04 -9.36
C ASP A 91 -28.13 -37.79 -8.62
N ALA A 92 -28.74 -36.84 -9.33
CA ALA A 92 -29.30 -35.61 -8.76
C ALA A 92 -30.68 -35.82 -8.10
N GLY A 93 -31.34 -36.96 -8.34
CA GLY A 93 -32.67 -37.27 -7.81
C GLY A 93 -33.81 -36.48 -8.45
N VAL A 94 -33.69 -36.12 -9.74
CA VAL A 94 -34.70 -35.35 -10.49
C VAL A 94 -35.81 -36.28 -11.00
N GLU A 95 -37.08 -35.94 -10.75
CA GLU A 95 -38.23 -36.77 -11.15
C GLU A 95 -38.54 -36.63 -12.67
N ALA A 96 -38.47 -37.75 -13.40
CA ALA A 96 -38.88 -37.84 -14.80
C ALA A 96 -40.39 -38.14 -14.95
N VAL A 97 -41.13 -37.22 -15.57
CA VAL A 97 -42.59 -37.30 -15.76
C VAL A 97 -42.97 -37.71 -17.18
N ALA A 98 -44.16 -38.32 -17.33
CA ALA A 98 -44.69 -38.70 -18.64
C ALA A 98 -44.86 -37.45 -19.52
N ASP A 99 -44.50 -37.59 -20.80
CA ASP A 99 -44.35 -36.47 -21.74
C ASP A 99 -45.57 -35.55 -21.74
N LEU A 100 -45.34 -34.26 -21.52
CA LEU A 100 -46.36 -33.24 -21.71
C LEU A 100 -46.71 -33.20 -23.20
N PRO A 101 -48.00 -33.06 -23.58
CA PRO A 101 -48.35 -32.89 -24.99
C PRO A 101 -47.58 -31.70 -25.54
N ALA A 102 -47.01 -31.87 -26.75
CA ALA A 102 -46.46 -30.75 -27.50
C ALA A 102 -47.50 -29.62 -27.51
N PRO A 103 -47.10 -28.35 -27.34
CA PRO A 103 -48.04 -27.25 -27.53
C PRO A 103 -48.69 -27.47 -28.90
N GLU A 104 -50.03 -27.54 -28.91
CA GLU A 104 -50.78 -27.76 -30.15
C GLU A 104 -50.26 -26.77 -31.18
N ALA A 105 -49.98 -27.25 -32.39
CA ALA A 105 -49.75 -26.39 -33.55
C ALA A 105 -51.04 -25.61 -33.84
N GLY A 106 -51.29 -24.59 -33.03
CA GLY A 106 -52.41 -23.68 -33.09
C GLY A 106 -51.95 -22.39 -33.74
N GLU A 107 -52.40 -22.22 -34.98
CA GLU A 107 -52.37 -20.96 -35.74
C GLU A 107 -50.98 -20.40 -36.04
N THR A 108 -50.40 -20.88 -37.14
CA THR A 108 -49.55 -20.03 -38.00
C THR A 108 -50.30 -18.75 -38.31
N ASP A 109 -49.95 -17.66 -37.61
CA ASP A 109 -50.24 -16.30 -38.05
C ASP A 109 -49.53 -16.10 -39.40
N PRO A 110 -50.17 -15.53 -40.45
CA PRO A 110 -49.59 -15.47 -41.79
C PRO A 110 -48.34 -14.58 -41.92
N ASP A 111 -47.92 -13.91 -40.83
CA ASP A 111 -46.74 -13.05 -40.73
C ASP A 111 -45.60 -13.70 -39.91
N GLY A 112 -45.31 -14.98 -40.13
CA GLY A 112 -43.97 -15.57 -40.03
C GLY A 112 -43.05 -15.17 -38.85
N THR A 113 -43.60 -15.03 -37.65
CA THR A 113 -42.82 -14.81 -36.42
C THR A 113 -43.30 -15.80 -35.35
N ASP A 114 -42.64 -16.95 -35.29
CA ASP A 114 -42.78 -17.91 -34.19
C ASP A 114 -42.33 -17.23 -32.87
N ALA A 115 -43.27 -16.63 -32.14
CA ALA A 115 -43.18 -16.40 -30.70
C ALA A 115 -43.50 -17.74 -30.02
N ASP A 116 -42.65 -18.40 -29.23
CA ASP A 116 -41.81 -17.89 -28.15
C ASP A 116 -40.51 -18.72 -28.05
N GLY A 117 -39.36 -18.05 -28.06
CA GLY A 117 -38.04 -18.64 -27.81
C GLY A 117 -37.77 -19.00 -26.34
N THR A 118 -38.81 -19.31 -25.57
CA THR A 118 -38.78 -19.43 -24.09
C THR A 118 -38.60 -20.86 -23.59
N THR A 119 -38.65 -21.87 -24.46
CA THR A 119 -38.50 -23.30 -24.09
C THR A 119 -37.33 -23.96 -24.80
N LEU A 120 -36.63 -24.86 -24.11
CA LEU A 120 -35.53 -25.66 -24.68
C LEU A 120 -36.07 -26.83 -25.51
N ILE A 121 -35.36 -27.15 -26.59
CA ILE A 121 -35.57 -28.37 -27.37
C ILE A 121 -34.39 -29.32 -27.19
N ALA A 122 -34.66 -30.62 -27.13
CA ALA A 122 -33.63 -31.63 -27.09
C ALA A 122 -33.29 -32.08 -28.50
N ARG A 123 -32.00 -32.14 -28.81
CA ARG A 123 -31.45 -32.64 -30.07
C ARG A 123 -30.52 -33.80 -29.79
N THR A 124 -30.86 -35.00 -30.25
CA THR A 124 -30.07 -36.21 -30.04
C THR A 124 -29.23 -36.50 -31.26
N TYR A 125 -27.92 -36.58 -31.08
CA TYR A 125 -26.95 -36.83 -32.13
C TYR A 125 -26.24 -38.17 -31.92
N VAL A 126 -25.85 -38.81 -33.03
CA VAL A 126 -24.98 -40.00 -33.03
C VAL A 126 -23.66 -39.70 -33.74
N HIS A 127 -22.55 -40.06 -33.11
CA HIS A 127 -21.22 -39.98 -33.71
C HIS A 127 -20.91 -41.26 -34.49
N PRO A 128 -20.09 -41.24 -35.56
CA PRO A 128 -19.70 -42.44 -36.31
C PRO A 128 -18.96 -43.51 -35.48
N ASP A 129 -18.48 -43.15 -34.29
CA ASP A 129 -17.87 -44.09 -33.34
C ASP A 129 -18.89 -44.74 -32.37
N GLY A 130 -20.18 -44.50 -32.58
CA GLY A 130 -21.29 -45.16 -31.87
C GLY A 130 -21.68 -44.51 -30.54
N HIS A 131 -21.25 -43.27 -30.31
CA HIS A 131 -21.61 -42.49 -29.12
C HIS A 131 -22.83 -41.61 -29.41
N THR A 132 -23.69 -41.45 -28.40
CA THR A 132 -24.89 -40.59 -28.47
C THR A 132 -24.72 -39.40 -27.54
N MET A 133 -25.20 -38.23 -27.97
CA MET A 133 -25.17 -36.99 -27.20
C MET A 133 -26.47 -36.22 -27.42
N THR A 134 -27.18 -35.89 -26.34
CA THR A 134 -28.40 -35.08 -26.39
C THR A 134 -28.13 -33.68 -25.88
N LEU A 135 -28.15 -32.69 -26.77
CA LEU A 135 -27.99 -31.28 -26.40
C LEU A 135 -29.34 -30.61 -26.17
N LEU A 136 -29.42 -29.76 -25.15
CA LEU A 136 -30.57 -28.91 -24.89
C LEU A 136 -30.29 -27.51 -25.42
N LEU A 137 -31.02 -27.12 -26.46
CA LEU A 137 -30.75 -25.91 -27.23
C LEU A 137 -31.98 -25.00 -27.25
N ASN A 138 -31.76 -23.70 -27.38
CA ASN A 138 -32.84 -22.79 -27.72
C ASN A 138 -33.28 -23.05 -29.17
N THR A 139 -34.59 -23.08 -29.39
CA THR A 139 -35.20 -23.31 -30.71
C THR A 139 -34.63 -22.39 -31.79
N ALA A 140 -34.36 -21.12 -31.46
CA ALA A 140 -33.84 -20.13 -32.40
C ALA A 140 -32.42 -20.47 -32.92
N PHE A 141 -31.61 -21.19 -32.13
CA PHE A 141 -30.20 -21.47 -32.45
C PHE A 141 -29.93 -22.91 -32.86
N ALA A 142 -30.86 -23.83 -32.61
CA ALA A 142 -30.63 -25.26 -32.79
C ALA A 142 -30.19 -25.65 -34.22
N ARG A 143 -30.75 -25.00 -35.26
CA ARG A 143 -30.36 -25.26 -36.66
C ARG A 143 -28.89 -24.97 -36.95
N HIS A 144 -28.30 -24.01 -36.24
CA HIS A 144 -26.89 -23.63 -36.42
C HIS A 144 -25.98 -24.65 -35.75
N TRP A 145 -26.37 -25.14 -34.58
CA TRP A 145 -25.72 -26.27 -33.92
C TRP A 145 -25.78 -27.55 -34.77
N ASP A 146 -26.92 -27.86 -35.37
CA ASP A 146 -27.07 -29.01 -36.28
C ASP A 146 -26.06 -28.91 -37.44
N ALA A 147 -25.98 -27.76 -38.09
CA ALA A 147 -25.08 -27.52 -39.21
C ALA A 147 -23.60 -27.61 -38.79
N LEU A 148 -23.25 -27.07 -37.63
CA LEU A 148 -21.89 -27.13 -37.08
C LEU A 148 -21.47 -28.58 -36.79
N LEU A 149 -22.30 -29.30 -36.04
CA LEU A 149 -22.02 -30.67 -35.61
C LEU A 149 -21.92 -31.64 -36.80
N ALA A 150 -22.79 -31.47 -37.80
CA ALA A 150 -22.73 -32.25 -39.03
C ALA A 150 -21.47 -31.95 -39.87
N SER A 151 -21.10 -30.67 -40.02
CA SER A 151 -20.01 -30.27 -40.93
C SER A 151 -18.61 -30.38 -40.34
N ARG A 152 -18.44 -30.21 -39.02
CA ARG A 152 -17.13 -30.18 -38.36
C ARG A 152 -16.80 -31.44 -37.57
N GLU A 153 -17.81 -32.12 -37.05
CA GLU A 153 -17.63 -33.21 -36.07
C GLU A 153 -18.31 -34.52 -36.49
N GLU A 154 -18.88 -34.58 -37.70
CA GLU A 154 -19.52 -35.77 -38.30
C GLU A 154 -20.68 -36.35 -37.47
N TRP A 155 -21.28 -35.57 -36.57
CA TRP A 155 -22.44 -36.02 -35.80
C TRP A 155 -23.72 -35.94 -36.65
N GLU A 156 -24.49 -37.01 -36.64
CA GLU A 156 -25.77 -37.09 -37.33
C GLU A 156 -26.91 -36.88 -36.34
N LEU A 157 -27.81 -35.95 -36.62
CA LEU A 157 -29.03 -35.75 -35.83
C LEU A 157 -29.99 -36.92 -36.07
N ILE A 158 -30.36 -37.63 -35.02
CA ILE A 158 -31.22 -38.82 -35.10
C ILE A 158 -32.58 -38.64 -34.43
N ASP A 159 -32.71 -37.70 -33.50
CA ASP A 159 -33.98 -37.44 -32.81
C ASP A 159 -34.12 -35.98 -32.33
N THR A 160 -35.35 -35.52 -32.16
CA THR A 160 -35.68 -34.18 -31.66
C THR A 160 -37.03 -34.19 -30.94
N PHE A 161 -37.07 -33.66 -29.73
CA PHE A 161 -38.31 -33.52 -28.98
C PHE A 161 -38.35 -32.23 -28.15
N ALA A 162 -39.55 -31.71 -27.94
CA ALA A 162 -39.77 -30.55 -27.08
C ALA A 162 -39.61 -30.97 -25.61
N THR A 163 -38.87 -30.17 -24.83
CA THR A 163 -38.66 -30.52 -23.42
C THR A 163 -39.71 -29.91 -22.49
N GLY A 164 -40.37 -28.84 -22.91
CA GLY A 164 -41.24 -28.05 -22.02
C GLY A 164 -40.49 -27.37 -20.86
N ILE A 165 -39.15 -27.49 -20.82
CA ILE A 165 -38.31 -26.84 -19.82
C ILE A 165 -38.14 -25.38 -20.26
N PRO A 166 -38.52 -24.40 -19.42
CA PRO A 166 -38.25 -23.01 -19.73
C PRO A 166 -36.74 -22.82 -19.81
N ALA A 167 -36.29 -22.08 -20.81
CA ALA A 167 -34.91 -21.65 -20.87
C ALA A 167 -34.58 -20.90 -19.57
N PRO A 168 -33.54 -21.30 -18.81
CA PRO A 168 -33.23 -20.67 -17.52
C PRO A 168 -32.89 -19.18 -17.64
N TRP A 169 -32.65 -18.71 -18.88
CA TRP A 169 -32.42 -17.32 -19.25
C TRP A 169 -33.63 -16.62 -19.87
N ALA A 170 -34.86 -17.13 -19.75
CA ALA A 170 -36.05 -16.44 -20.25
C ALA A 170 -36.23 -15.02 -19.65
N GLU A 171 -35.65 -14.77 -18.47
CA GLU A 171 -35.55 -13.44 -17.84
C GLU A 171 -34.08 -12.93 -17.71
N ALA A 172 -33.08 -13.66 -18.23
CA ALA A 172 -31.65 -13.37 -18.09
C ALA A 172 -30.92 -13.28 -19.45
N GLU A 173 -29.63 -12.93 -19.43
CA GLU A 173 -28.83 -12.85 -20.66
C GLU A 173 -28.57 -14.25 -21.27
N LEU A 174 -28.61 -14.35 -22.59
CA LEU A 174 -28.29 -15.60 -23.31
C LEU A 174 -26.86 -16.09 -22.96
N PRO A 175 -26.62 -17.40 -22.83
CA PRO A 175 -25.27 -17.92 -22.62
C PRO A 175 -24.39 -17.72 -23.86
N PHE A 176 -23.07 -17.85 -23.69
CA PHE A 176 -22.14 -17.96 -24.80
C PHE A 176 -22.13 -19.42 -25.31
N PRO A 177 -22.26 -19.68 -26.62
CA PRO A 177 -22.16 -18.75 -27.76
C PRO A 177 -23.49 -18.16 -28.27
N GLU A 178 -24.65 -18.53 -27.72
CA GLU A 178 -25.96 -18.06 -28.20
C GLU A 178 -26.10 -16.54 -28.21
N ARG A 179 -25.55 -15.84 -27.21
CA ARG A 179 -25.52 -14.36 -27.20
C ARG A 179 -24.69 -13.77 -28.33
N LEU A 180 -23.62 -14.45 -28.76
CA LEU A 180 -22.82 -14.02 -29.90
C LEU A 180 -23.62 -14.15 -31.19
N MET A 181 -24.32 -15.27 -31.39
CA MET A 181 -25.21 -15.43 -32.54
C MET A 181 -26.33 -14.37 -32.54
N ALA A 182 -26.96 -14.11 -31.39
CA ALA A 182 -28.00 -13.11 -31.25
C ALA A 182 -27.52 -11.68 -31.57
N ALA A 183 -26.27 -11.34 -31.20
CA ALA A 183 -25.67 -10.03 -31.47
C ALA A 183 -25.30 -9.82 -32.96
N HIS A 184 -25.25 -10.89 -33.76
CA HIS A 184 -24.80 -10.86 -35.15
C HIS A 184 -25.80 -11.55 -36.10
N PRO A 185 -27.01 -10.99 -36.26
CA PRO A 185 -28.02 -11.56 -37.16
C PRO A 185 -27.52 -11.61 -38.61
N GLY A 186 -27.75 -12.72 -39.29
CA GLY A 186 -27.23 -13.02 -40.64
C GLY A 186 -25.80 -13.56 -40.68
N GLN A 187 -25.12 -13.65 -39.54
CA GLN A 187 -23.76 -14.22 -39.40
C GLN A 187 -23.72 -15.29 -38.28
N GLU A 188 -24.86 -15.85 -37.91
CA GLU A 188 -25.00 -16.75 -36.77
C GLU A 188 -24.12 -18.00 -36.92
N GLN A 189 -24.08 -18.57 -38.13
CA GLN A 189 -23.24 -19.73 -38.42
C GLN A 189 -21.74 -19.41 -38.27
N GLU A 190 -21.30 -18.24 -38.76
CA GLU A 190 -19.91 -17.80 -38.68
C GLU A 190 -19.51 -17.52 -37.22
N ALA A 191 -20.40 -16.89 -36.45
CA ALA A 191 -20.24 -16.64 -35.03
C ALA A 191 -20.08 -17.95 -34.23
N LEU A 192 -20.94 -18.94 -34.50
CA LEU A 192 -20.87 -20.24 -33.84
C LEU A 192 -19.58 -21.00 -34.21
N GLU A 193 -19.18 -20.97 -35.48
CA GLU A 193 -17.92 -21.58 -35.93
C GLU A 193 -16.69 -20.92 -35.30
N ALA A 194 -16.69 -19.58 -35.17
CA ALA A 194 -15.65 -18.85 -34.46
C ALA A 194 -15.61 -19.25 -32.97
N ALA A 195 -16.77 -19.32 -32.32
CA ALA A 195 -16.88 -19.70 -30.91
C ALA A 195 -16.38 -21.12 -30.66
N TYR A 196 -16.71 -22.04 -31.56
CA TYR A 196 -16.27 -23.42 -31.48
C TYR A 196 -14.74 -23.54 -31.66
N THR A 197 -14.20 -22.81 -32.65
CA THR A 197 -12.76 -22.79 -32.93
C THR A 197 -11.97 -22.22 -31.76
N PHE A 198 -12.44 -21.09 -31.20
CA PHE A 198 -11.81 -20.43 -30.06
C PHE A 198 -12.01 -21.19 -28.74
N GLY A 199 -13.14 -21.87 -28.57
CA GLY A 199 -13.47 -22.67 -27.39
C GLY A 199 -12.47 -23.80 -27.12
N TRP A 200 -11.74 -24.27 -28.14
CA TRP A 200 -10.61 -25.21 -27.98
C TRP A 200 -9.58 -24.71 -26.94
N SER A 201 -9.39 -23.41 -26.87
CA SER A 201 -8.37 -22.75 -26.07
C SER A 201 -8.85 -22.33 -24.69
N LEU A 202 -10.15 -22.07 -24.55
CA LEU A 202 -10.78 -21.67 -23.28
C LEU A 202 -11.25 -22.83 -22.42
N TRP A 203 -11.87 -23.86 -23.01
CA TRP A 203 -12.62 -24.87 -22.27
C TRP A 203 -11.97 -26.26 -22.30
N GLY A 204 -10.91 -26.44 -23.11
CA GLY A 204 -10.21 -27.72 -23.26
C GLY A 204 -8.91 -27.86 -22.46
N SER A 205 -8.41 -26.78 -21.86
CA SER A 205 -7.16 -26.80 -21.09
C SER A 205 -7.45 -26.73 -19.59
N PRO A 206 -6.95 -27.68 -18.76
CA PRO A 206 -7.07 -27.62 -17.29
C PRO A 206 -6.33 -26.43 -16.66
N SER A 207 -5.72 -25.57 -17.49
CA SER A 207 -5.05 -24.34 -17.08
C SER A 207 -5.27 -23.29 -18.17
N LEU A 208 -5.95 -22.19 -17.82
CA LEU A 208 -6.03 -20.97 -18.64
C LEU A 208 -4.61 -20.37 -18.79
N TYR A 209 -3.82 -20.89 -19.74
CA TYR A 209 -2.50 -20.35 -20.04
C TYR A 209 -2.68 -19.06 -20.84
N LYS A 210 -2.41 -17.93 -20.19
CA LYS A 210 -2.57 -16.59 -20.77
C LYS A 210 -1.95 -16.44 -22.17
N SER A 211 -0.75 -16.98 -22.40
CA SER A 211 -0.07 -16.89 -23.71
C SER A 211 -0.87 -17.55 -24.83
N LEU A 212 -1.42 -18.75 -24.59
CA LEU A 212 -2.26 -19.43 -25.58
C LEU A 212 -3.55 -18.65 -25.84
N LEU A 213 -4.15 -18.06 -24.81
CA LEU A 213 -5.36 -17.25 -24.99
C LEU A 213 -5.07 -15.98 -25.79
N ASP A 214 -3.95 -15.32 -25.52
CA ASP A 214 -3.55 -14.10 -26.24
C ASP A 214 -3.23 -14.40 -27.72
N ASP A 215 -2.55 -15.50 -28.05
CA ASP A 215 -2.28 -15.92 -29.44
C ASP A 215 -3.57 -16.15 -30.23
N HIS A 216 -4.56 -16.81 -29.64
CA HIS A 216 -5.86 -17.03 -30.31
C HIS A 216 -6.68 -15.75 -30.45
N LEU A 217 -6.56 -14.81 -29.51
CA LEU A 217 -7.19 -13.50 -29.64
C LEU A 217 -6.55 -12.67 -30.76
N GLU A 218 -5.24 -12.80 -30.99
CA GLU A 218 -4.54 -12.16 -32.12
C GLU A 218 -5.00 -12.76 -33.47
N ASP A 219 -5.13 -14.08 -33.55
CA ASP A 219 -5.68 -14.75 -34.74
C ASP A 219 -7.13 -14.33 -35.00
N LEU A 220 -7.97 -14.29 -33.96
CA LEU A 220 -9.36 -13.82 -34.07
C LEU A 220 -9.43 -12.35 -34.50
N ALA A 221 -8.57 -11.48 -33.95
CA ALA A 221 -8.48 -10.08 -34.34
C ALA A 221 -8.12 -9.92 -35.83
N THR A 222 -7.38 -10.87 -36.39
CA THR A 222 -6.96 -10.87 -37.80
C THR A 222 -8.04 -11.46 -38.71
N THR A 223 -8.67 -12.56 -38.32
CA THR A 223 -9.57 -13.35 -39.17
C THR A 223 -11.03 -12.91 -39.07
N ALA A 224 -11.51 -12.59 -37.86
CA ALA A 224 -12.89 -12.19 -37.60
C ALA A 224 -12.96 -11.08 -36.52
N PRO A 225 -12.37 -9.89 -36.76
CA PRO A 225 -12.27 -8.81 -35.77
C PRO A 225 -13.62 -8.40 -35.17
N ARG A 226 -14.70 -8.47 -35.95
CA ARG A 226 -16.08 -8.16 -35.53
C ARG A 226 -16.56 -8.91 -34.28
N PHE A 227 -16.07 -10.13 -34.05
CA PHE A 227 -16.47 -10.94 -32.89
C PHE A 227 -15.56 -10.68 -31.67
N LEU A 228 -14.38 -10.09 -31.87
CA LEU A 228 -13.36 -9.90 -30.86
C LEU A 228 -13.88 -9.26 -29.55
N PRO A 229 -14.73 -8.20 -29.57
CA PRO A 229 -15.27 -7.63 -28.34
C PRO A 229 -16.01 -8.65 -27.46
N ALA A 230 -16.89 -9.45 -28.05
CA ALA A 230 -17.71 -10.42 -27.34
C ALA A 230 -16.88 -11.57 -26.74
N PHE A 231 -15.81 -11.99 -27.42
CA PHE A 231 -14.86 -12.97 -26.88
C PHE A 231 -14.02 -12.43 -25.74
N LEU A 232 -13.57 -11.17 -25.84
CA LEU A 232 -12.85 -10.51 -24.76
C LEU A 232 -13.74 -10.32 -23.51
N ASP A 233 -15.02 -10.00 -23.70
CA ASP A 233 -16.00 -9.92 -22.62
C ASP A 233 -16.28 -11.27 -21.96
N GLU A 234 -16.37 -12.35 -22.75
CA GLU A 234 -16.53 -13.71 -22.22
C GLU A 234 -15.30 -14.15 -21.41
N LEU A 235 -14.11 -13.89 -21.92
CA LEU A 235 -12.87 -14.15 -21.19
C LEU A 235 -12.78 -13.36 -19.89
N ALA A 236 -13.23 -12.10 -19.91
CA ALA A 236 -13.26 -11.28 -18.73
C ALA A 236 -14.23 -11.84 -17.67
N ASP A 237 -15.42 -12.30 -18.08
CA ASP A 237 -16.40 -12.95 -17.20
C ASP A 237 -15.87 -14.26 -16.60
N ILE A 238 -15.26 -15.11 -17.43
CA ILE A 238 -14.68 -16.39 -16.98
C ILE A 238 -13.55 -16.13 -15.97
N CYS A 239 -12.64 -15.20 -16.27
CA CYS A 239 -11.57 -14.83 -15.35
C CYS A 239 -12.11 -14.29 -14.02
N LEU A 240 -13.23 -13.57 -14.05
CA LEU A 240 -13.90 -13.06 -12.86
C LEU A 240 -14.53 -14.18 -12.03
N LYS A 241 -15.21 -15.14 -12.69
CA LYS A 241 -15.91 -16.27 -12.07
C LYS A 241 -14.94 -17.30 -11.46
N GLU A 242 -13.86 -17.63 -12.16
CA GLU A 242 -12.83 -18.57 -11.66
C GLU A 242 -12.10 -18.03 -10.42
N GLY A 243 -11.98 -16.70 -10.30
CA GLY A 243 -11.36 -16.07 -9.14
C GLY A 243 -9.85 -16.35 -9.02
N GLY A 244 -9.33 -16.24 -7.79
CA GLY A 244 -7.91 -16.47 -7.50
C GLY A 244 -6.96 -15.65 -8.37
N LYS A 245 -5.93 -16.31 -8.93
CA LYS A 245 -4.94 -15.69 -9.84
C LYS A 245 -5.54 -15.23 -11.18
N TYR A 246 -6.68 -15.78 -11.60
CA TYR A 246 -7.28 -15.45 -12.89
C TYR A 246 -8.04 -14.12 -12.85
N LYS A 247 -8.55 -13.75 -11.67
CA LYS A 247 -9.20 -12.46 -11.43
C LYS A 247 -8.33 -11.27 -11.82
N GLU A 248 -7.01 -11.38 -11.67
CA GLU A 248 -6.04 -10.35 -12.05
C GLU A 248 -6.02 -10.06 -13.57
N TYR A 249 -6.44 -11.01 -14.41
CA TYR A 249 -6.49 -10.85 -15.86
C TYR A 249 -7.81 -10.25 -16.36
N ALA A 250 -8.89 -10.36 -15.58
CA ALA A 250 -10.22 -9.86 -15.95
C ALA A 250 -10.24 -8.36 -16.34
N PRO A 251 -9.58 -7.43 -15.59
CA PRO A 251 -9.53 -6.01 -15.97
C PRO A 251 -8.86 -5.78 -17.34
N GLY A 252 -7.86 -6.59 -17.68
CA GLY A 252 -7.12 -6.52 -18.92
C GLY A 252 -7.98 -6.89 -20.12
N TYR A 253 -8.69 -8.01 -20.04
CA TYR A 253 -9.61 -8.44 -21.09
C TYR A 253 -10.80 -7.49 -21.23
N PHE A 254 -11.40 -7.06 -20.12
CA PHE A 254 -12.47 -6.05 -20.13
C PHE A 254 -12.01 -4.76 -20.83
N THR A 255 -10.82 -4.24 -20.50
CA THR A 255 -10.30 -3.02 -21.12
C THR A 255 -10.03 -3.21 -22.62
N ARG A 256 -9.52 -4.38 -23.04
CA ARG A 256 -9.32 -4.73 -24.45
C ARG A 256 -10.65 -4.80 -25.21
N ALA A 257 -11.70 -5.36 -24.62
CA ALA A 257 -13.03 -5.42 -25.24
C ALA A 257 -13.52 -4.00 -25.59
N ARG A 258 -13.47 -3.08 -24.61
CA ARG A 258 -13.84 -1.67 -24.81
C ARG A 258 -12.96 -0.97 -25.85
N ASN A 259 -11.66 -1.30 -25.94
CA ASN A 259 -10.80 -0.76 -27.00
C ASN A 259 -11.22 -1.25 -28.38
N ALA A 260 -11.50 -2.55 -28.52
CA ALA A 260 -11.94 -3.14 -29.77
C ALA A 260 -13.28 -2.55 -30.25
N GLU A 261 -14.25 -2.35 -29.34
CA GLU A 261 -15.52 -1.67 -29.67
C GLU A 261 -15.30 -0.26 -30.23
N ARG A 262 -14.38 0.51 -29.60
CA ARG A 262 -14.04 1.86 -30.06
C ARG A 262 -13.42 1.87 -31.44
N GLU A 263 -12.48 0.96 -31.70
CA GLU A 263 -11.80 0.80 -33.00
C GLU A 263 -12.77 0.38 -34.09
N GLN A 264 -13.77 -0.45 -33.75
CA GLN A 264 -14.77 -0.96 -34.67
C GLN A 264 -16.01 -0.05 -34.79
N HIS A 265 -16.08 1.02 -33.99
CA HIS A 265 -17.23 1.91 -33.89
C HIS A 265 -18.55 1.22 -33.53
N THR A 266 -18.47 0.10 -32.81
CA THR A 266 -19.63 -0.64 -32.29
C THR A 266 -20.17 0.06 -31.04
N LYS A 267 -21.50 0.17 -30.94
CA LYS A 267 -22.17 0.72 -29.76
C LYS A 267 -23.01 -0.36 -29.08
N PRO A 268 -22.52 -0.96 -27.98
CA PRO A 268 -23.33 -1.90 -27.21
C PRO A 268 -24.52 -1.18 -26.56
N ASP A 269 -25.49 -1.95 -26.07
CA ASP A 269 -26.58 -1.39 -25.28
C ASP A 269 -26.01 -0.71 -24.01
N GLU A 270 -26.40 0.54 -23.80
CA GLU A 270 -25.83 1.39 -22.75
C GLU A 270 -26.19 0.88 -21.35
N ARG A 271 -27.38 0.29 -21.15
CA ARG A 271 -27.79 -0.24 -19.85
C ARG A 271 -27.04 -1.52 -19.53
N TRP A 272 -26.90 -2.41 -20.51
CA TRP A 272 -26.07 -3.61 -20.39
C TRP A 272 -24.61 -3.24 -20.06
N LEU A 273 -24.05 -2.27 -20.78
CA LEU A 273 -22.67 -1.84 -20.56
C LEU A 273 -22.48 -1.25 -19.15
N ASP A 274 -23.38 -0.36 -18.71
CA ASP A 274 -23.35 0.21 -17.36
C ASP A 274 -23.43 -0.88 -16.28
N ALA A 275 -24.29 -1.90 -16.47
CA ALA A 275 -24.39 -3.03 -15.56
C ALA A 275 -23.08 -3.82 -15.49
N ARG A 276 -22.39 -4.02 -16.62
CA ARG A 276 -21.07 -4.69 -16.63
C ARG A 276 -19.99 -3.87 -15.95
N TYR A 277 -19.94 -2.55 -16.16
CA TYR A 277 -19.02 -1.69 -15.41
C TYR A 277 -19.26 -1.82 -13.90
N ALA A 278 -20.51 -1.87 -13.46
CA ALA A 278 -20.86 -2.08 -12.06
C ALA A 278 -20.41 -3.46 -11.55
N THR A 279 -20.66 -4.55 -12.28
CA THR A 279 -20.18 -5.90 -11.91
C THR A 279 -18.66 -5.95 -11.74
N PHE A 280 -17.91 -5.37 -12.67
CA PHE A 280 -16.45 -5.34 -12.58
C PHE A 280 -15.96 -4.43 -11.45
N ALA A 281 -16.67 -3.34 -11.16
CA ALA A 281 -16.41 -2.46 -10.03
C ALA A 281 -16.61 -3.20 -8.70
N ASP A 282 -17.73 -3.91 -8.53
CA ASP A 282 -18.08 -4.68 -7.34
C ASP A 282 -17.04 -5.76 -7.01
N HIS A 283 -16.37 -6.30 -8.03
CA HIS A 283 -15.31 -7.29 -7.86
C HIS A 283 -13.91 -6.68 -7.73
N GLY A 284 -13.74 -5.36 -7.76
CA GLY A 284 -12.41 -4.73 -7.75
C GLY A 284 -11.59 -5.05 -9.01
N ALA A 285 -12.25 -5.41 -10.11
CA ALA A 285 -11.64 -5.82 -11.38
C ALA A 285 -11.78 -4.74 -12.47
N LEU A 286 -12.05 -3.49 -12.09
CA LEU A 286 -12.26 -2.39 -13.03
C LEU A 286 -11.06 -1.44 -13.08
N ALA A 287 -10.33 -1.45 -14.20
CA ALA A 287 -9.16 -0.58 -14.36
C ALA A 287 -9.53 0.91 -14.48
N ALA A 288 -8.74 1.80 -13.88
CA ALA A 288 -8.92 3.26 -13.97
C ALA A 288 -8.95 3.78 -15.42
N GLY A 289 -8.17 3.16 -16.32
CA GLY A 289 -8.16 3.50 -17.74
C GLY A 289 -9.51 3.28 -18.43
N ALA A 290 -10.22 2.21 -18.07
CA ALA A 290 -11.55 1.90 -18.62
C ALA A 290 -12.58 2.92 -18.15
N VAL A 291 -12.60 3.24 -16.85
CA VAL A 291 -13.48 4.28 -16.26
C VAL A 291 -13.27 5.63 -16.94
N ARG A 292 -12.01 6.03 -17.13
CA ARG A 292 -11.67 7.29 -17.78
C ARG A 292 -12.08 7.34 -19.24
N ALA A 293 -11.97 6.21 -19.95
CA ALA A 293 -12.45 6.11 -21.32
C ALA A 293 -13.97 6.26 -21.37
N ARG A 294 -14.70 5.60 -20.47
CA ARG A 294 -16.15 5.71 -20.34
C ARG A 294 -16.62 7.15 -20.06
N ALA A 295 -15.93 7.87 -19.15
CA ALA A 295 -16.21 9.28 -18.90
C ALA A 295 -16.04 10.16 -20.16
N LYS A 296 -15.10 9.81 -21.05
CA LYS A 296 -14.90 10.52 -22.32
C LYS A 296 -16.00 10.20 -23.33
N GLU A 297 -16.47 8.95 -23.36
CA GLU A 297 -17.55 8.48 -24.24
C GLU A 297 -18.92 9.05 -23.86
N LEU A 298 -19.20 9.16 -22.56
CA LEU A 298 -20.45 9.75 -22.06
C LEU A 298 -20.49 11.26 -22.31
N ALA A 299 -19.37 11.96 -22.11
CA ALA A 299 -19.28 13.41 -22.28
C ALA A 299 -18.35 13.86 -23.44
N PRO A 300 -18.67 13.55 -24.72
CA PRO A 300 -18.08 14.22 -25.85
C PRO A 300 -18.49 15.69 -25.89
N LYS A 301 -17.69 16.51 -26.56
CA LYS A 301 -17.95 17.95 -26.67
C LYS A 301 -19.28 18.18 -27.42
N GLY A 302 -20.24 18.84 -26.77
CA GLY A 302 -21.55 19.18 -27.36
C GLY A 302 -22.67 18.17 -27.10
N THR A 303 -22.40 17.06 -26.42
CA THR A 303 -23.41 16.04 -26.08
C THR A 303 -24.09 16.36 -24.75
N THR A 304 -25.40 16.07 -24.65
CA THR A 304 -26.15 16.16 -23.39
C THR A 304 -26.30 14.77 -22.79
N VAL A 305 -25.87 14.59 -21.56
CA VAL A 305 -25.97 13.33 -20.80
C VAL A 305 -27.26 13.35 -19.97
N SER A 306 -27.94 12.22 -19.83
CA SER A 306 -29.10 12.16 -18.95
C SER A 306 -28.68 12.14 -17.48
N ARG A 307 -29.53 12.66 -16.58
CA ARG A 307 -29.26 12.58 -15.13
C ARG A 307 -29.14 11.14 -14.63
N ASP A 308 -29.85 10.22 -15.28
CA ASP A 308 -29.83 8.79 -14.99
C ASP A 308 -28.49 8.14 -15.37
N GLN A 309 -27.90 8.53 -16.50
CA GLN A 309 -26.54 8.12 -16.90
C GLN A 309 -25.46 8.68 -15.96
N LEU A 310 -25.60 9.93 -15.52
CA LEU A 310 -24.69 10.51 -14.53
C LEU A 310 -24.74 9.72 -13.21
N ARG A 311 -25.93 9.37 -12.72
CA ARG A 311 -26.11 8.54 -11.52
C ARG A 311 -25.42 7.19 -11.67
N ARG A 312 -25.73 6.44 -12.75
CA ARG A 312 -25.05 5.16 -13.00
C ARG A 312 -23.54 5.27 -13.08
N PHE A 313 -23.01 6.33 -13.71
CA PHE A 313 -21.56 6.55 -13.75
C PHE A 313 -20.98 6.80 -12.35
N ARG A 314 -21.67 7.57 -11.50
CA ARG A 314 -21.28 7.79 -10.11
C ARG A 314 -21.34 6.49 -9.29
N ASP A 315 -22.41 5.71 -9.42
CA ASP A 315 -22.55 4.40 -8.77
C ASP A 315 -21.39 3.46 -9.15
N VAL A 316 -20.92 3.48 -10.40
CA VAL A 316 -19.73 2.70 -10.82
C VAL A 316 -18.47 3.18 -10.12
N LEU A 317 -18.27 4.50 -9.95
CA LEU A 317 -17.14 5.04 -9.20
C LEU A 317 -17.20 4.64 -7.72
N GLU A 318 -18.39 4.74 -7.11
CA GLU A 318 -18.62 4.37 -5.71
C GLU A 318 -18.34 2.89 -5.48
N ARG A 319 -18.87 1.99 -6.33
CA ARG A 319 -18.65 0.53 -6.26
C ARG A 319 -17.21 0.14 -6.51
N ARG A 320 -16.47 0.94 -7.28
CA ARG A 320 -15.08 0.66 -7.60
C ARG A 320 -14.16 0.79 -6.39
N VAL A 321 -14.47 1.70 -5.47
CA VAL A 321 -13.58 2.04 -4.35
C VAL A 321 -13.81 1.08 -3.18
N HIS A 322 -12.93 0.08 -3.05
CA HIS A 322 -12.90 -0.84 -1.91
C HIS A 322 -11.77 -0.49 -0.94
N THR A 323 -10.63 -0.04 -1.47
CA THR A 323 -9.47 0.42 -0.68
C THR A 323 -9.03 1.81 -1.15
N PRO A 324 -8.18 2.52 -0.38
CA PRO A 324 -7.63 3.80 -0.82
C PRO A 324 -6.89 3.73 -2.17
N ASP A 325 -6.28 2.58 -2.49
CA ASP A 325 -5.50 2.36 -3.72
C ASP A 325 -6.38 2.25 -4.98
N ASP A 326 -7.70 2.07 -4.84
CA ASP A 326 -8.64 2.07 -5.96
C ASP A 326 -8.88 3.47 -6.55
N LEU A 327 -8.60 4.51 -5.76
CA LEU A 327 -8.65 5.89 -6.20
C LEU A 327 -7.62 6.14 -7.29
N TYR A 328 -7.98 6.96 -8.27
CA TYR A 328 -7.03 7.39 -9.30
C TYR A 328 -7.02 8.92 -9.44
N PRO A 329 -5.86 9.54 -9.76
CA PRO A 329 -5.68 10.99 -9.73
C PRO A 329 -6.71 11.83 -10.50
N GLY A 330 -7.36 11.28 -11.53
CA GLY A 330 -8.30 11.99 -12.41
C GLY A 330 -9.78 11.76 -12.08
N MET A 331 -10.10 11.01 -11.03
CA MET A 331 -11.47 10.53 -10.79
C MET A 331 -12.48 11.67 -10.59
N ALA A 332 -12.16 12.64 -9.72
CA ALA A 332 -13.03 13.80 -9.50
C ALA A 332 -13.18 14.66 -10.77
N ALA A 333 -12.10 14.88 -11.53
CA ALA A 333 -12.14 15.58 -12.81
C ALA A 333 -13.04 14.88 -13.86
N ASP A 334 -12.98 13.55 -13.93
CA ASP A 334 -13.82 12.76 -14.83
C ASP A 334 -15.31 12.86 -14.44
N LEU A 335 -15.64 12.75 -13.14
CA LEU A 335 -17.02 12.94 -12.66
C LEU A 335 -17.54 14.36 -12.95
N ARG A 336 -16.74 15.40 -12.67
CA ARG A 336 -17.10 16.79 -13.00
C ARG A 336 -17.38 16.98 -14.48
N LYS A 337 -16.63 16.28 -15.35
CA LYS A 337 -16.84 16.34 -16.80
C LYS A 337 -18.21 15.77 -17.18
N VAL A 338 -18.58 14.60 -16.66
CA VAL A 338 -19.88 13.97 -16.92
C VAL A 338 -21.02 14.80 -16.32
N ALA A 339 -20.86 15.31 -15.10
CA ALA A 339 -21.85 16.16 -14.44
C ALA A 339 -22.16 17.44 -15.23
N ARG A 340 -21.13 18.11 -15.77
CA ARG A 340 -21.32 19.29 -16.63
C ARG A 340 -22.07 18.97 -17.92
N ALA A 341 -21.79 17.82 -18.54
CA ALA A 341 -22.52 17.36 -19.74
C ALA A 341 -24.00 17.04 -19.45
N ALA A 342 -24.30 16.63 -18.21
CA ALA A 342 -25.67 16.43 -17.73
C ALA A 342 -26.36 17.72 -17.21
N LYS A 343 -25.68 18.87 -17.29
CA LYS A 343 -26.13 20.16 -16.70
C LYS A 343 -26.44 20.04 -15.19
N ALA A 344 -25.73 19.16 -14.49
CA ALA A 344 -25.77 19.01 -13.04
C ALA A 344 -24.71 19.88 -12.36
N ASN A 345 -24.82 20.08 -11.04
CA ASN A 345 -23.79 20.77 -10.27
C ASN A 345 -22.62 19.82 -10.02
N ALA A 346 -21.49 20.10 -10.67
CA ALA A 346 -20.30 19.26 -10.62
C ALA A 346 -19.74 19.07 -9.20
N GLU A 347 -19.78 20.09 -8.34
CA GLU A 347 -19.28 19.96 -6.96
C GLU A 347 -20.24 19.18 -6.07
N SER A 348 -21.56 19.24 -6.31
CA SER A 348 -22.54 18.42 -5.60
C SER A 348 -22.40 16.93 -5.91
N GLU A 349 -22.03 16.58 -7.14
CA GLU A 349 -21.76 15.17 -7.50
C GLU A 349 -20.46 14.66 -6.91
N VAL A 350 -19.41 15.50 -6.85
CA VAL A 350 -18.18 15.13 -6.13
C VAL A 350 -18.44 14.97 -4.64
N ALA A 351 -19.25 15.85 -4.03
CA ALA A 351 -19.65 15.70 -2.63
C ALA A 351 -20.41 14.39 -2.39
N ALA A 352 -21.37 14.03 -3.25
CA ALA A 352 -22.08 12.74 -3.17
C ALA A 352 -21.13 11.54 -3.31
N LEU A 353 -20.17 11.58 -4.24
CA LEU A 353 -19.14 10.53 -4.33
C LEU A 353 -18.33 10.42 -3.03
N LEU A 354 -17.93 11.56 -2.44
CA LEU A 354 -17.16 11.60 -1.19
C LEU A 354 -17.98 11.07 0.00
N GLU A 355 -19.28 11.37 0.03
CA GLU A 355 -20.23 10.90 1.05
C GLU A 355 -20.22 9.38 1.18
N ASP A 356 -20.17 8.67 0.04
CA ASP A 356 -20.19 7.21 -0.01
C ASP A 356 -18.80 6.56 0.16
N ILE A 357 -17.70 7.19 -0.27
CA ILE A 357 -16.36 6.58 -0.18
C ILE A 357 -15.66 6.87 1.15
N VAL A 358 -15.79 8.09 1.72
CA VAL A 358 -15.05 8.49 2.92
C VAL A 358 -15.34 7.58 4.13
N PRO A 359 -16.59 7.15 4.40
CA PRO A 359 -16.87 6.20 5.49
C PRO A 359 -16.16 4.85 5.35
N ARG A 360 -15.85 4.42 4.11
CA ARG A 360 -15.26 3.11 3.81
C ARG A 360 -13.74 3.14 3.89
N ILE A 361 -13.12 4.16 3.29
CA ILE A 361 -11.66 4.20 3.10
C ILE A 361 -10.95 5.25 3.95
N GLY A 362 -11.68 6.20 4.55
CA GLY A 362 -11.11 7.33 5.28
C GLY A 362 -10.82 8.54 4.38
N LEU A 363 -10.91 9.73 4.96
CA LEU A 363 -10.56 11.00 4.30
C LEU A 363 -9.05 11.12 4.15
N CYS A 364 -8.57 11.56 2.97
CA CYS A 364 -7.14 11.70 2.67
C CYS A 364 -6.31 10.40 2.80
N ALA A 365 -6.96 9.23 2.81
CA ALA A 365 -6.27 7.95 2.90
C ALA A 365 -5.58 7.56 1.57
N GLY A 366 -4.49 6.80 1.69
CA GLY A 366 -3.72 6.24 0.57
C GLY A 366 -2.79 7.22 -0.15
N ASP A 367 -1.91 6.68 -1.00
CA ASP A 367 -0.86 7.45 -1.71
C ASP A 367 -1.37 8.17 -2.97
N VAL A 368 -2.62 8.65 -2.95
CA VAL A 368 -3.29 9.27 -4.10
C VAL A 368 -3.56 10.76 -3.87
N HIS A 369 -2.55 11.50 -3.39
CA HIS A 369 -2.66 12.93 -3.05
C HIS A 369 -3.26 13.81 -4.15
N LYS A 370 -3.03 13.46 -5.43
CA LYS A 370 -3.59 14.21 -6.56
C LYS A 370 -5.12 14.13 -6.64
N PHE A 371 -5.71 12.99 -6.26
CA PHE A 371 -7.16 12.86 -6.20
C PHE A 371 -7.71 13.75 -5.08
N TRP A 372 -7.17 13.64 -3.87
CA TRP A 372 -7.64 14.41 -2.71
C TRP A 372 -7.51 15.92 -2.94
N ALA A 373 -6.36 16.37 -3.46
CA ALA A 373 -6.16 17.77 -3.82
C ALA A 373 -7.17 18.25 -4.88
N ASP A 374 -7.52 17.45 -5.89
CA ASP A 374 -8.52 17.84 -6.90
C ASP A 374 -9.96 17.78 -6.35
N ALA A 375 -10.29 16.77 -5.55
CA ALA A 375 -11.61 16.59 -4.97
C ALA A 375 -11.94 17.70 -3.97
N LEU A 376 -11.00 18.06 -3.10
CA LEU A 376 -11.20 18.99 -1.98
C LEU A 376 -10.95 20.47 -2.33
N LYS A 377 -10.38 20.79 -3.49
CA LYS A 377 -10.10 22.18 -3.92
C LYS A 377 -11.35 23.05 -4.12
N GLY A 378 -12.46 22.44 -4.56
CA GLY A 378 -13.72 23.13 -4.82
C GLY A 378 -14.69 23.08 -3.63
N LYS A 379 -15.96 23.43 -3.86
CA LYS A 379 -17.01 23.45 -2.81
C LYS A 379 -17.45 22.06 -2.32
N ALA A 380 -16.85 20.99 -2.83
CA ALA A 380 -17.26 19.63 -2.51
C ALA A 380 -17.13 19.32 -1.01
N LEU A 381 -16.10 19.83 -0.31
CA LEU A 381 -15.94 19.63 1.12
C LEU A 381 -17.06 20.31 1.92
N GLU A 382 -17.38 21.56 1.61
CA GLU A 382 -18.44 22.30 2.29
C GLU A 382 -19.81 21.63 2.07
N LEU A 383 -20.09 21.20 0.85
CA LEU A 383 -21.30 20.45 0.52
C LEU A 383 -21.34 19.09 1.21
N LEU A 384 -20.21 18.39 1.30
CA LEU A 384 -20.10 17.14 2.03
C LEU A 384 -20.39 17.34 3.52
N VAL A 385 -19.87 18.41 4.14
CA VAL A 385 -20.17 18.74 5.55
C VAL A 385 -21.64 19.10 5.75
N GLU A 386 -22.27 19.78 4.78
CA GLU A 386 -23.72 20.06 4.81
C GLU A 386 -24.57 18.78 4.70
N GLN A 387 -24.14 17.82 3.89
CA GLN A 387 -24.83 16.53 3.68
C GLN A 387 -24.58 15.55 4.83
N ARG A 388 -23.33 15.49 5.32
CA ARG A 388 -22.81 14.58 6.33
C ARG A 388 -22.00 15.35 7.39
N PRO A 389 -22.66 15.91 8.42
CA PRO A 389 -21.98 16.69 9.46
C PRO A 389 -20.87 15.94 10.22
N GLU A 390 -20.88 14.60 10.22
CA GLU A 390 -19.81 13.80 10.85
C GLU A 390 -18.46 13.97 10.15
N THR A 391 -18.43 14.43 8.89
CA THR A 391 -17.19 14.71 8.14
C THR A 391 -16.27 15.69 8.87
N VAL A 392 -16.81 16.58 9.70
CA VAL A 392 -15.98 17.46 10.53
C VAL A 392 -15.05 16.65 11.45
N HIS A 393 -15.53 15.54 12.01
CA HIS A 393 -14.71 14.64 12.84
C HIS A 393 -13.72 13.82 12.00
N ASP A 394 -14.06 13.50 10.74
CA ASP A 394 -13.12 12.85 9.82
C ASP A 394 -11.94 13.80 9.51
N VAL A 395 -12.19 15.11 9.34
CA VAL A 395 -11.14 16.13 9.18
C VAL A 395 -10.29 16.28 10.44
N LEU A 396 -10.90 16.23 11.64
CA LEU A 396 -10.17 16.33 12.92
C LEU A 396 -9.15 15.19 13.13
N ARG A 397 -9.37 14.03 12.49
CA ARG A 397 -8.43 12.88 12.57
C ARG A 397 -7.20 13.05 11.68
N LEU A 398 -7.20 14.03 10.77
CA LEU A 398 -6.06 14.27 9.89
C LEU A 398 -4.91 14.93 10.64
N ALA A 399 -3.72 14.37 10.50
CA ALA A 399 -2.46 15.01 10.85
C ALA A 399 -2.02 16.01 9.76
N PRO A 400 -1.15 16.99 10.08
CA PRO A 400 -0.62 17.93 9.09
C PRO A 400 0.02 17.27 7.87
N GLY A 401 0.62 16.08 8.04
CA GLY A 401 1.26 15.30 6.98
C GLY A 401 0.31 14.48 6.09
N ASP A 402 -0.97 14.34 6.47
CA ASP A 402 -1.94 13.56 5.69
C ASP A 402 -2.47 14.33 4.46
N ALA A 403 -2.46 15.67 4.54
CA ALA A 403 -2.79 16.53 3.40
C ALA A 403 -1.59 16.71 2.46
N SER A 404 -1.79 17.30 1.28
CA SER A 404 -0.65 17.54 0.37
C SER A 404 0.34 18.60 0.90
N SER A 405 -0.11 19.43 1.84
CA SER A 405 0.71 20.41 2.57
C SER A 405 0.03 20.82 3.88
N ALA A 406 0.81 21.39 4.82
CA ALA A 406 0.28 21.93 6.07
C ALA A 406 -0.72 23.08 5.85
N GLN A 407 -0.49 23.91 4.83
CA GLN A 407 -1.43 24.95 4.39
C GLN A 407 -2.77 24.37 3.93
N GLU A 408 -2.74 23.27 3.18
CA GLU A 408 -3.97 22.58 2.78
C GLU A 408 -4.68 21.97 4.00
N TRP A 409 -3.96 21.32 4.91
CA TRP A 409 -4.53 20.80 6.16
C TRP A 409 -5.24 21.90 6.98
N GLN A 410 -4.59 23.04 7.19
CA GLN A 410 -5.19 24.18 7.89
C GLN A 410 -6.44 24.69 7.16
N SER A 411 -6.39 24.78 5.83
CA SER A 411 -7.54 25.15 4.99
C SER A 411 -8.71 24.17 5.13
N LEU A 412 -8.44 22.85 5.20
CA LEU A 412 -9.45 21.83 5.44
C LEU A 412 -10.10 21.99 6.82
N LEU A 413 -9.32 22.24 7.87
CA LEU A 413 -9.84 22.51 9.21
C LEU A 413 -10.77 23.73 9.22
N GLN A 414 -10.38 24.82 8.56
CA GLN A 414 -11.17 26.04 8.50
C GLN A 414 -12.47 25.84 7.69
N ARG A 415 -12.37 25.28 6.48
CA ARG A 415 -13.50 25.15 5.54
C ARG A 415 -14.54 24.14 5.99
N SER A 416 -14.13 23.08 6.69
CA SER A 416 -15.06 22.12 7.29
C SER A 416 -15.74 22.64 8.56
N GLY A 417 -15.23 23.72 9.15
CA GLY A 417 -15.66 24.18 10.48
C GLY A 417 -15.08 23.38 11.64
N ALA A 418 -14.15 22.46 11.38
CA ALA A 418 -13.41 21.73 12.42
C ALA A 418 -12.60 22.69 13.31
N LEU A 419 -11.99 23.73 12.73
CA LEU A 419 -11.31 24.76 13.50
C LEU A 419 -12.24 25.47 14.48
N ALA A 420 -13.47 25.78 14.05
CA ALA A 420 -14.48 26.41 14.92
C ALA A 420 -14.94 25.49 16.08
N LEU A 421 -14.93 24.17 15.90
CA LEU A 421 -15.14 23.23 17.01
C LEU A 421 -13.96 23.24 17.99
N LEU A 422 -12.73 23.25 17.46
CA LEU A 422 -11.50 23.21 18.24
C LEU A 422 -11.27 24.49 19.05
N THR A 423 -11.63 25.66 18.51
CA THR A 423 -11.53 26.95 19.20
C THR A 423 -12.70 27.20 20.16
N GLY A 424 -13.73 26.34 20.13
CA GLY A 424 -14.94 26.48 20.96
C GLY A 424 -15.94 27.51 20.45
N GLU A 425 -15.75 28.08 19.25
CA GLU A 425 -16.74 28.92 18.58
C GLU A 425 -18.04 28.17 18.26
N ARG A 426 -17.93 26.84 18.09
CA ARG A 426 -19.07 25.93 17.94
C ARG A 426 -19.03 24.83 19.02
N PRO A 427 -20.17 24.50 19.65
CA PRO A 427 -20.23 23.38 20.58
C PRO A 427 -20.19 22.04 19.82
N GLY A 428 -19.67 20.99 20.45
CA GLY A 428 -19.67 19.63 19.89
C GLY A 428 -18.45 18.80 20.28
N LEU A 429 -17.36 19.43 20.71
CA LEU A 429 -16.17 18.74 21.20
C LEU A 429 -16.28 18.47 22.72
N ALA A 430 -15.89 17.27 23.15
CA ALA A 430 -15.78 16.94 24.57
C ALA A 430 -14.63 17.73 25.24
N THR A 431 -14.77 18.01 26.54
CA THR A 431 -13.71 18.65 27.33
C THR A 431 -12.42 17.86 27.26
N GLY A 432 -11.31 18.51 26.91
CA GLY A 432 -9.98 17.88 26.79
C GLY A 432 -9.67 17.25 25.42
N GLU A 433 -10.65 17.14 24.53
CA GLU A 433 -10.43 16.58 23.19
C GLU A 433 -9.53 17.49 22.34
N THR A 434 -9.64 18.81 22.47
CA THR A 434 -8.72 19.78 21.82
C THR A 434 -7.28 19.54 22.26
N ALA A 435 -7.04 19.29 23.55
CA ALA A 435 -5.71 19.01 24.09
C ALA A 435 -5.16 17.66 23.58
N ARG A 436 -6.02 16.64 23.49
CA ARG A 436 -5.66 15.32 22.94
C ARG A 436 -5.25 15.42 21.46
N LEU A 437 -6.06 16.09 20.63
CA LEU A 437 -5.77 16.24 19.20
C LEU A 437 -4.50 17.05 18.96
N LEU A 438 -4.29 18.15 19.70
CA LEU A 438 -3.06 18.93 19.59
C LEU A 438 -1.83 18.10 20.01
N HIS A 439 -1.93 17.28 21.06
CA HIS A 439 -0.88 16.33 21.41
C HIS A 439 -0.56 15.38 20.26
N ASP A 440 -1.58 14.78 19.65
CA ASP A 440 -1.41 13.82 18.56
C ASP A 440 -0.78 14.48 17.31
N TRP A 441 -1.18 15.70 16.95
CA TRP A 441 -0.58 16.44 15.84
C TRP A 441 0.88 16.79 16.11
N LEU A 442 1.20 17.27 17.31
CA LEU A 442 2.59 17.52 17.71
C LEU A 442 3.41 16.21 17.74
N ALA A 443 2.80 15.07 18.05
CA ALA A 443 3.48 13.78 18.00
C ALA A 443 3.67 13.25 16.57
N SER A 444 2.83 13.66 15.61
CA SER A 444 2.76 13.09 14.26
C SER A 444 3.81 13.59 13.25
N GLU A 445 4.32 14.81 13.37
CA GLU A 445 5.25 15.31 12.34
C GLU A 445 6.59 14.56 12.36
N PRO A 446 7.22 14.37 11.18
CA PRO A 446 8.46 13.62 11.05
C PRO A 446 9.58 14.15 11.96
N LEU A 447 10.25 13.23 12.64
CA LEU A 447 11.41 13.50 13.48
C LEU A 447 12.54 14.13 12.64
N GLY A 448 12.91 15.37 12.97
CA GLY A 448 14.02 16.09 12.33
C GLY A 448 13.62 17.21 11.36
N GLN A 449 12.33 17.47 11.16
CA GLN A 449 11.85 18.69 10.51
C GLN A 449 11.43 19.73 11.55
N ALA A 450 11.65 21.02 11.23
CA ALA A 450 11.03 22.10 11.99
C ALA A 450 9.51 21.98 11.87
N ARG A 451 8.78 22.22 12.96
CA ARG A 451 7.32 22.15 12.93
C ARG A 451 6.79 23.17 11.95
N THR A 452 5.72 22.83 11.25
CA THR A 452 5.10 23.71 10.25
C THR A 452 4.54 24.97 10.91
N GLU A 453 4.65 26.13 10.24
CA GLU A 453 4.14 27.40 10.79
C GLU A 453 2.63 27.33 10.99
N GLU A 454 1.93 26.62 10.12
CA GLU A 454 0.49 26.43 10.18
C GLU A 454 0.05 25.62 11.43
N LEU A 455 0.83 24.62 11.86
CA LEU A 455 0.55 23.89 13.11
C LEU A 455 0.73 24.80 14.33
N TYR A 456 1.77 25.64 14.34
CA TYR A 456 1.93 26.64 15.40
C TYR A 456 0.75 27.61 15.45
N ASP A 457 0.37 28.19 14.31
CA ASP A 457 -0.72 29.17 14.24
C ASP A 457 -2.05 28.55 14.70
N VAL A 458 -2.31 27.29 14.30
CA VAL A 458 -3.45 26.53 14.83
C VAL A 458 -3.30 26.37 16.35
N ALA A 459 -2.19 25.84 16.86
CA ALA A 459 -2.01 25.60 18.30
C ALA A 459 -2.23 26.86 19.17
N VAL A 460 -1.74 28.02 18.71
CA VAL A 460 -1.94 29.32 19.39
C VAL A 460 -3.41 29.72 19.37
N SER A 461 -4.11 29.54 18.24
CA SER A 461 -5.55 29.81 18.15
C SER A 461 -6.40 28.94 19.09
N LEU A 462 -5.90 27.76 19.47
CA LEU A 462 -6.57 26.85 20.41
C LEU A 462 -6.35 27.24 21.88
N ALA A 463 -5.39 28.11 22.19
CA ALA A 463 -5.00 28.41 23.57
C ALA A 463 -6.15 28.90 24.46
N PRO A 464 -7.06 29.81 24.01
CA PRO A 464 -8.22 30.20 24.81
C PRO A 464 -9.15 29.03 25.16
N ARG A 465 -9.34 28.09 24.22
CA ARG A 465 -10.14 26.89 24.46
C ARG A 465 -9.45 25.94 25.43
N LEU A 466 -8.15 25.73 25.28
CA LEU A 466 -7.36 24.90 26.19
C LEU A 466 -7.40 25.46 27.62
N ALA A 467 -7.30 26.79 27.78
CA ALA A 467 -7.44 27.47 29.06
C ALA A 467 -8.83 27.26 29.67
N ALA A 468 -9.90 27.38 28.87
CA ALA A 468 -11.28 27.20 29.31
C ALA A 468 -11.60 25.75 29.72
N ASP A 469 -11.07 24.76 28.99
CA ASP A 469 -11.27 23.34 29.30
C ASP A 469 -10.54 22.91 30.58
N ALA A 470 -9.49 23.65 30.97
CA ALA A 470 -8.66 23.39 32.15
C ALA A 470 -8.05 21.96 32.19
N VAL A 471 -7.97 21.28 31.05
CA VAL A 471 -7.33 19.97 30.89
C VAL A 471 -5.89 20.17 30.45
N PRO A 472 -4.88 19.69 31.22
CA PRO A 472 -3.48 19.90 30.88
C PRO A 472 -3.09 19.27 29.53
N LEU A 473 -2.53 20.09 28.62
CA LEU A 473 -1.92 19.61 27.38
C LEU A 473 -0.62 18.87 27.68
N ARG A 474 -0.47 17.66 27.13
CA ARG A 474 0.78 16.90 27.19
C ARG A 474 1.64 17.24 25.97
N LEU A 475 2.86 17.72 26.18
CA LEU A 475 3.82 17.87 25.09
C LEU A 475 4.40 16.49 24.68
N PRO A 476 4.81 16.31 23.42
CA PRO A 476 5.46 15.09 22.98
C PRO A 476 6.89 15.03 23.56
N TYR A 477 7.05 14.27 24.64
CA TYR A 477 8.36 13.93 25.20
C TYR A 477 8.84 12.60 24.62
N ARG A 478 10.17 12.39 24.61
CA ARG A 478 10.80 11.15 24.16
C ARG A 478 10.24 9.92 24.91
N ASP A 479 9.86 8.89 24.16
CA ASP A 479 9.62 7.55 24.69
C ASP A 479 10.98 6.83 24.88
N PRO A 480 11.24 6.08 25.98
CA PRO A 480 12.56 5.50 26.27
C PRO A 480 13.08 4.47 25.25
N ALA A 481 12.32 4.14 24.20
CA ALA A 481 12.76 3.23 23.15
C ALA A 481 14.03 3.76 22.44
N PRO A 482 14.99 2.89 22.12
CA PRO A 482 16.26 3.33 21.57
C PRO A 482 16.11 3.78 20.11
N GLY A 483 16.54 5.01 19.81
CA GLY A 483 16.93 5.39 18.44
C GLY A 483 16.75 6.84 18.02
N TRP A 484 15.84 7.62 18.62
CA TRP A 484 15.39 8.86 17.96
C TRP A 484 15.08 10.01 18.93
N TRP A 485 15.43 11.24 18.53
CA TRP A 485 15.18 12.48 19.29
C TRP A 485 14.03 13.26 18.64
N ALA A 486 12.96 13.52 19.39
CA ALA A 486 11.84 14.34 18.93
C ALA A 486 12.09 15.83 19.26
N PRO A 487 11.86 16.76 18.31
CA PRO A 487 11.90 18.19 18.61
C PRO A 487 10.85 18.56 19.66
N LEU A 488 11.29 19.21 20.74
CA LEU A 488 10.46 19.71 21.83
C LEU A 488 10.25 21.24 21.65
N PRO A 489 9.03 21.68 21.30
CA PRO A 489 8.74 23.09 21.02
C PRO A 489 8.56 23.90 22.32
N LEU A 490 9.67 24.39 22.89
CA LEU A 490 9.63 25.20 24.11
C LEU A 490 9.06 26.59 23.86
N ASP A 491 9.28 27.14 22.67
CA ASP A 491 8.66 28.39 22.23
C ASP A 491 7.13 28.30 22.16
N LEU A 492 6.57 27.21 21.62
CA LEU A 492 5.12 26.98 21.64
C LEU A 492 4.60 26.83 23.06
N ALA A 493 5.30 26.08 23.90
CA ALA A 493 4.91 25.89 25.29
C ALA A 493 4.87 27.22 26.05
N ASP A 494 5.83 28.12 25.81
CA ASP A 494 5.84 29.48 26.35
C ASP A 494 4.62 30.30 25.89
N GLU A 495 4.28 30.23 24.60
CA GLU A 495 3.10 30.89 24.03
C GLU A 495 1.77 30.38 24.56
N LEU A 496 1.63 29.06 24.71
CA LEU A 496 0.45 28.46 25.33
C LEU A 496 0.28 28.89 26.80
N LEU A 497 1.38 28.96 27.56
CA LEU A 497 1.36 29.43 28.95
C LEU A 497 1.03 30.93 29.05
N GLU A 498 1.48 31.76 28.12
CA GLU A 498 1.08 33.18 28.05
C GLU A 498 -0.44 33.33 27.97
N HIS A 499 -1.09 32.50 27.15
CA HIS A 499 -2.54 32.49 26.97
C HIS A 499 -3.29 31.71 28.06
N GLY A 500 -2.60 31.22 29.10
CA GLY A 500 -3.21 30.53 30.24
C GLY A 500 -3.62 29.08 29.97
N ALA A 501 -3.16 28.46 28.89
CA ALA A 501 -3.41 27.05 28.63
C ALA A 501 -2.61 26.19 29.63
N PRO A 502 -3.26 25.26 30.36
CA PRO A 502 -2.56 24.40 31.31
C PRO A 502 -1.68 23.39 30.57
N LEU A 503 -0.41 23.27 31.00
CA LEU A 503 0.49 22.23 30.53
C LEU A 503 0.65 21.13 31.60
N ALA A 504 0.69 19.88 31.14
CA ALA A 504 0.96 18.72 31.99
C ALA A 504 2.36 18.82 32.63
N ASP A 505 2.55 18.12 33.75
CA ASP A 505 3.86 18.11 34.42
C ASP A 505 4.95 17.61 33.47
N PRO A 506 6.07 18.35 33.33
CA PRO A 506 7.19 17.88 32.53
C PRO A 506 7.84 16.66 33.19
N PRO A 507 8.26 15.65 32.41
CA PRO A 507 9.09 14.58 32.93
C PRO A 507 10.45 15.12 33.40
N PRO A 508 11.19 14.37 34.25
CA PRO A 508 12.53 14.75 34.68
C PRO A 508 13.42 15.09 33.49
N ARG A 509 14.12 16.24 33.57
CA ARG A 509 15.00 16.75 32.49
C ARG A 509 14.30 16.88 31.14
N LEU A 510 12.98 17.14 31.13
CA LEU A 510 12.15 17.21 29.92
C LEU A 510 12.20 15.94 29.06
N GLY A 511 12.52 14.78 29.66
CA GLY A 511 12.66 13.52 28.93
C GLY A 511 13.97 13.42 28.13
N SER A 512 14.95 14.30 28.43
CA SER A 512 16.26 14.34 27.77
C SER A 512 16.14 14.40 26.24
N PRO A 513 15.64 15.52 25.67
CA PRO A 513 15.47 15.66 24.22
C PRO A 513 16.79 15.95 23.49
N GLY A 514 17.86 16.34 24.20
CA GLY A 514 19.08 16.89 23.61
C GLY A 514 18.96 18.40 23.36
N ALA A 515 20.01 19.17 23.62
CA ALA A 515 19.96 20.64 23.51
C ALA A 515 19.59 21.14 22.10
N ALA A 516 20.00 20.42 21.05
CA ALA A 516 19.70 20.75 19.65
C ALA A 516 18.21 20.57 19.28
N HIS A 517 17.44 19.83 20.08
CA HIS A 517 16.03 19.53 19.84
C HIS A 517 15.10 20.38 20.71
N MET A 518 15.63 21.26 21.55
CA MET A 518 14.86 22.24 22.31
C MET A 518 14.63 23.48 21.43
N LEU A 519 13.46 23.58 20.81
CA LEU A 519 13.14 24.66 19.87
C LEU A 519 12.73 25.93 20.62
N VAL A 520 13.41 27.03 20.31
CA VAL A 520 13.22 28.33 20.99
C VAL A 520 13.20 29.51 20.01
N ASP A 521 13.23 29.25 18.70
CA ASP A 521 13.56 30.26 17.69
C ASP A 521 12.50 31.37 17.60
N ARG A 522 11.22 31.04 17.81
CA ARG A 522 10.13 32.03 17.81
C ARG A 522 10.06 32.86 19.09
N ARG A 523 10.42 32.26 20.24
CA ARG A 523 10.33 32.88 21.57
C ARG A 523 11.59 32.62 22.41
N PRO A 524 12.72 33.29 22.10
CA PRO A 524 14.00 33.00 22.75
C PRO A 524 14.04 33.36 24.25
N HIS A 525 13.12 34.20 24.73
CA HIS A 525 13.10 34.63 26.14
C HIS A 525 12.42 33.62 27.08
N LEU A 526 11.54 32.74 26.56
CA LEU A 526 10.82 31.73 27.35
C LEU A 526 10.18 32.28 28.65
N THR A 527 9.67 33.52 28.61
CA THR A 527 9.26 34.29 29.80
C THR A 527 8.24 33.56 30.67
N HIS A 528 7.20 32.98 30.08
CA HIS A 528 6.11 32.31 30.77
C HIS A 528 6.48 30.87 31.15
N LEU A 529 7.25 30.19 30.30
CA LEU A 529 7.78 28.86 30.61
C LEU A 529 8.75 28.89 31.79
N LEU A 530 9.59 29.91 31.88
CA LEU A 530 10.52 30.11 33.01
C LEU A 530 9.81 30.63 34.27
N ALA A 531 8.63 31.24 34.13
CA ALA A 531 7.78 31.59 35.27
C ALA A 531 7.09 30.36 35.88
N ASP A 532 6.88 29.27 35.13
CA ASP A 532 6.42 28.00 35.67
C ASP A 532 7.58 27.26 36.38
N PRO A 533 7.53 27.09 37.72
CA PRO A 533 8.64 26.50 38.47
C PRO A 533 8.92 25.04 38.10
N ARG A 534 7.92 24.30 37.58
CA ARG A 534 8.09 22.91 37.17
C ARG A 534 8.97 22.85 35.93
N PHE A 535 8.62 23.62 34.90
CA PHE A 535 9.37 23.69 33.65
C PHE A 535 10.73 24.35 33.82
N ALA A 536 10.81 25.45 34.57
CA ALA A 536 12.06 26.14 34.82
C ALA A 536 13.08 25.25 35.56
N ARG A 537 12.62 24.37 36.46
CA ARG A 537 13.47 23.38 37.12
C ARG A 537 13.95 22.31 36.14
N GLU A 538 13.03 21.69 35.39
CA GLU A 538 13.40 20.59 34.49
C GLU A 538 14.22 21.06 33.27
N LEU A 539 14.02 22.28 32.79
CA LEU A 539 14.84 22.88 31.73
C LEU A 539 16.29 23.09 32.20
N ARG A 540 16.49 23.65 33.42
CA ARG A 540 17.83 23.79 34.00
C ARG A 540 18.49 22.43 34.22
N ASN A 541 17.76 21.46 34.77
CA ASN A 541 18.26 20.10 34.94
C ASN A 541 18.63 19.44 33.61
N ALA A 542 17.84 19.67 32.55
CA ALA A 542 18.11 19.17 31.21
C ALA A 542 19.39 19.78 30.65
N LEU A 543 19.52 21.11 30.68
CA LEU A 543 20.72 21.83 30.24
C LEU A 543 21.96 21.39 31.02
N ASP A 544 21.89 21.34 32.35
CA ASP A 544 23.00 20.87 33.18
C ASP A 544 23.41 19.43 32.83
N SER A 545 22.45 18.55 32.56
CA SER A 545 22.73 17.15 32.19
C SER A 545 23.39 17.02 30.82
N GLU A 546 22.98 17.85 29.86
CA GLU A 546 23.59 17.95 28.53
C GLU A 546 25.03 18.48 28.64
N LEU A 547 25.24 19.57 29.40
CA LEU A 547 26.56 20.18 29.62
C LEU A 547 27.53 19.24 30.36
N GLU A 548 27.05 18.42 31.30
CA GLU A 548 27.85 17.40 31.98
C GLU A 548 28.06 16.12 31.15
N GLY A 549 27.40 16.01 29.99
CA GLY A 549 27.48 14.86 29.10
C GLY A 549 26.93 13.57 29.71
N VAL A 550 25.90 13.65 30.57
CA VAL A 550 25.36 12.50 31.32
C VAL A 550 24.81 11.40 30.38
N ALA A 551 24.16 11.79 29.28
CA ALA A 551 23.65 10.84 28.30
C ALA A 551 24.75 9.97 27.65
N LEU A 552 26.00 10.46 27.57
CA LEU A 552 27.15 9.70 27.09
C LEU A 552 27.64 8.66 28.11
N ARG A 553 27.29 8.81 29.41
CA ARG A 553 27.64 7.87 30.49
C ARG A 553 26.68 6.69 30.56
N ASP A 554 25.39 6.93 30.36
CA ASP A 554 24.33 5.91 30.47
C ASP A 554 24.38 4.86 29.34
N GLY A 555 25.05 5.16 28.22
CA GLY A 555 25.39 4.18 27.18
C GLY A 555 26.41 3.10 27.60
N GLY A 556 26.87 3.12 28.85
CA GLY A 556 27.77 2.10 29.42
C GLY A 556 29.24 2.22 28.96
N VAL A 557 29.62 3.34 28.32
CA VAL A 557 30.96 3.51 27.76
C VAL A 557 31.80 4.48 28.59
N PRO A 558 32.94 4.05 29.17
CA PRO A 558 33.85 4.93 29.91
C PRO A 558 34.42 6.06 29.05
N TYR A 559 34.50 7.30 29.59
CA TYR A 559 35.15 8.45 28.92
C TYR A 559 36.57 8.15 28.43
N ARG A 560 37.28 7.23 29.09
CA ARG A 560 38.65 6.82 28.72
C ARG A 560 38.75 6.24 27.31
N HIS A 561 37.68 5.67 26.77
CA HIS A 561 37.67 5.11 25.41
C HIS A 561 37.30 6.15 24.33
N HIS A 562 36.70 7.28 24.71
CA HIS A 562 36.16 8.30 23.81
C HIS A 562 36.78 9.70 23.94
N TYR A 563 37.68 9.98 24.88
CA TYR A 563 38.30 11.31 24.90
C TYR A 563 39.37 11.44 23.80
N ARG A 564 38.96 11.86 22.59
CA ARG A 564 39.87 12.16 21.47
C ARG A 564 39.62 13.58 20.96
N PRO A 565 40.22 14.59 21.60
CA PRO A 565 39.96 15.99 21.26
C PRO A 565 40.36 16.36 19.81
N HIS A 566 41.08 15.47 19.10
CA HIS A 566 41.55 15.62 17.74
C HIS A 566 40.59 15.09 16.65
N GLN A 567 39.62 14.24 16.98
CA GLN A 567 38.64 13.78 16.00
C GLN A 567 37.55 14.85 15.86
N GLY A 568 37.62 15.68 14.81
CA GLY A 568 36.69 16.80 14.57
C GLY A 568 35.22 16.41 14.35
N ALA A 569 34.90 15.12 14.40
CA ALA A 569 33.58 14.55 14.18
C ALA A 569 33.31 13.35 15.11
N GLU A 570 33.71 13.40 16.38
CA GLU A 570 33.15 12.44 17.34
C GLU A 570 31.62 12.50 17.26
N GLN A 571 30.99 11.33 17.15
CA GLN A 571 29.55 11.17 17.10
C GLN A 571 28.96 11.82 18.36
N GLY A 572 28.43 13.04 18.23
CA GLY A 572 27.77 13.76 19.32
C GLY A 572 28.30 15.16 19.66
N SER A 573 29.33 15.72 19.01
CA SER A 573 29.72 17.12 19.29
C SER A 573 28.77 18.16 18.68
N TRP A 574 28.51 19.24 19.41
CA TRP A 574 27.80 20.45 18.97
C TRP A 574 28.66 21.18 17.95
N ARG A 575 28.47 20.83 16.68
CA ARG A 575 29.10 21.55 15.55
C ARG A 575 28.65 23.01 15.45
N HIS A 576 27.45 23.29 15.96
CA HIS A 576 26.87 24.63 16.06
C HIS A 576 26.27 24.79 17.45
N THR A 577 26.27 26.00 17.99
CA THR A 577 25.62 26.31 19.27
C THR A 577 24.11 26.08 19.14
N PRO A 578 23.48 25.24 19.97
CA PRO A 578 22.03 25.07 20.00
C PRO A 578 21.30 26.37 20.34
N GLY A 579 20.10 26.58 19.79
CA GLY A 579 19.29 27.79 20.04
C GLY A 579 19.04 28.03 21.53
N VAL A 580 18.70 26.97 22.28
CA VAL A 580 18.45 27.06 23.73
C VAL A 580 19.64 27.60 24.53
N CYS A 581 20.88 27.38 24.08
CA CYS A 581 22.07 27.90 24.74
C CYS A 581 22.25 29.43 24.58
N ARG A 582 21.61 30.02 23.55
CA ARG A 582 21.65 31.47 23.31
C ARG A 582 20.66 32.27 24.15
N THR A 583 19.69 31.59 24.75
CA THR A 583 18.72 32.17 25.69
C THR A 583 19.41 32.60 26.99
N ASP A 584 18.77 33.47 27.78
CA ASP A 584 19.34 33.95 29.04
C ASP A 584 19.61 32.79 30.02
N VAL A 585 18.65 31.87 30.17
CA VAL A 585 18.81 30.67 31.01
C VAL A 585 19.93 29.74 30.50
N GLY A 586 20.11 29.66 29.18
CA GLY A 586 21.19 28.90 28.57
C GLY A 586 22.57 29.48 28.85
N ARG A 587 22.70 30.81 28.72
CA ARG A 587 23.95 31.54 29.04
C ARG A 587 24.30 31.46 30.51
N GLU A 588 23.31 31.63 31.40
CA GLU A 588 23.48 31.46 32.83
C GLU A 588 23.95 30.04 33.18
N ALA A 589 23.33 29.00 32.60
CA ALA A 589 23.71 27.62 32.82
C ALA A 589 25.14 27.33 32.31
N LEU A 590 25.50 27.84 31.13
CA LEU A 590 26.84 27.72 30.57
C LEU A 590 27.91 28.38 31.44
N ALA A 591 27.67 29.60 31.92
CA ALA A 591 28.58 30.32 32.80
C ALA A 591 28.75 29.60 34.15
N ALA A 592 27.63 29.22 34.78
CA ALA A 592 27.66 28.47 36.04
C ALA A 592 28.35 27.11 35.89
N TRP A 593 28.18 26.44 34.75
CA TRP A 593 28.85 25.19 34.44
C TRP A 593 30.37 25.38 34.26
N LEU A 594 30.81 26.44 33.56
CA LEU A 594 32.23 26.78 33.40
C LEU A 594 32.88 27.01 34.77
N ASP A 595 32.22 27.76 35.65
CA ASP A 595 32.72 28.01 37.01
C ASP A 595 32.84 26.72 37.83
N ARG A 596 31.90 25.76 37.68
CA ARG A 596 32.04 24.43 38.29
C ARG A 596 33.24 23.67 37.75
N GLN A 597 33.52 23.76 36.44
CA GLN A 597 34.70 23.11 35.86
C GLN A 597 36.00 23.74 36.37
N ARG A 598 36.05 25.06 36.51
CA ARG A 598 37.18 25.78 37.11
C ARG A 598 37.39 25.40 38.57
N GLU A 599 36.31 25.28 39.34
CA GLU A 599 36.41 24.86 40.73
C GLU A 599 36.95 23.42 40.84
N ARG A 600 36.44 22.49 40.03
CA ARG A 600 36.99 21.12 39.95
C ARG A 600 38.49 21.14 39.62
N LEU A 601 38.91 22.01 38.69
CA LEU A 601 40.32 22.18 38.34
C LEU A 601 41.18 22.60 39.54
N ARG A 602 40.69 23.53 40.36
CA ARG A 602 41.40 24.07 41.54
C ARG A 602 41.49 23.09 42.70
N THR A 603 40.56 22.15 42.83
CA THR A 603 40.55 21.16 43.93
C THR A 603 41.68 20.11 43.87
N GLY A 604 42.49 20.12 42.80
CA GLY A 604 43.51 19.11 42.55
C GLY A 604 42.90 17.87 41.89
N LEU A 605 43.41 17.49 40.73
CA LEU A 605 42.88 16.40 39.91
C LEU A 605 43.97 15.37 39.64
N ASP A 606 43.60 14.09 39.60
CA ASP A 606 44.38 13.06 38.92
C ASP A 606 44.17 13.15 37.39
N LEU A 607 44.88 12.35 36.60
CA LEU A 607 44.78 12.42 35.13
C LEU A 607 43.35 12.13 34.64
N ASN A 608 42.66 11.22 35.32
CA ASN A 608 41.28 10.87 35.01
C ASN A 608 40.27 11.97 35.40
N GLY A 609 40.52 12.67 36.51
CA GLY A 609 39.79 13.85 36.94
C GLY A 609 39.93 14.99 35.92
N LEU A 610 41.13 15.19 35.40
CA LEU A 610 41.37 16.14 34.30
C LEU A 610 40.53 15.80 33.07
N VAL A 611 40.52 14.53 32.63
CA VAL A 611 39.66 14.07 31.51
C VAL A 611 38.19 14.39 31.77
N ARG A 612 37.69 14.16 32.98
CA ARG A 612 36.28 14.44 33.33
C ARG A 612 35.93 15.92 33.25
N VAL A 613 36.90 16.82 33.47
CA VAL A 613 36.71 18.27 33.35
C VAL A 613 36.75 18.72 31.89
N ILE A 614 37.70 18.23 31.09
CA ILE A 614 37.92 18.72 29.72
C ILE A 614 37.12 17.98 28.64
N ALA A 615 36.67 16.75 28.89
CA ALA A 615 35.91 15.97 27.91
C ALA A 615 34.58 16.61 27.50
N PRO A 616 33.75 17.17 28.42
CA PRO A 616 32.49 17.78 28.00
C PRO A 616 32.68 19.03 27.14
N PHE A 617 33.81 19.74 27.21
CA PHE A 617 34.12 20.86 26.30
C PHE A 617 34.26 20.42 24.83
N VAL A 618 34.64 19.16 24.57
CA VAL A 618 34.66 18.60 23.21
C VAL A 618 33.23 18.45 22.69
N HIS A 619 32.30 18.04 23.56
CA HIS A 619 30.88 17.93 23.23
C HIS A 619 30.28 19.29 22.90
N ILE A 620 30.52 20.33 23.69
CA ILE A 620 29.84 21.64 23.52
C ILE A 620 30.59 22.65 22.64
N GLY A 621 31.58 22.20 21.86
CA GLY A 621 32.60 23.05 21.21
C GLY A 621 32.10 24.35 20.54
N GLY A 622 31.00 24.30 19.77
CA GLY A 622 30.44 25.51 19.15
C GLY A 622 29.99 26.58 20.16
N ALA A 623 29.44 26.17 21.30
CA ALA A 623 29.05 27.10 22.36
C ALA A 623 30.25 27.74 23.04
N VAL A 624 31.40 27.05 23.09
CA VAL A 624 32.64 27.62 23.64
C VAL A 624 33.12 28.76 22.75
N ASP A 625 33.18 28.50 21.45
CA ASP A 625 33.66 29.45 20.45
C ASP A 625 32.77 30.71 20.38
N GLU A 626 31.46 30.55 20.56
CA GLU A 626 30.48 31.63 20.42
C GLU A 626 30.14 32.35 21.74
N LEU A 627 30.03 31.63 22.87
CA LEU A 627 29.37 32.13 24.09
C LEU A 627 30.23 32.11 25.36
N LEU A 628 31.37 31.41 25.40
CA LEU A 628 32.16 31.21 26.63
C LEU A 628 33.59 31.76 26.56
N LYS A 629 33.82 32.87 25.85
CA LYS A 629 35.12 33.56 25.89
C LYS A 629 35.42 34.06 27.31
N ASP A 630 36.49 33.55 27.92
CA ASP A 630 36.91 33.82 29.30
C ASP A 630 38.44 33.66 29.44
N GLU A 631 39.16 34.77 29.32
CA GLU A 631 40.62 34.85 29.44
C GLU A 631 41.16 34.38 30.81
N PRO A 632 40.54 34.73 31.95
CA PRO A 632 40.88 34.11 33.24
C PRO A 632 40.77 32.59 33.23
N ALA A 633 39.68 32.02 32.71
CA ALA A 633 39.51 30.56 32.63
C ALA A 633 40.58 29.94 31.71
N ALA A 634 40.85 30.55 30.55
CA ALA A 634 41.90 30.11 29.63
C ALA A 634 43.27 30.01 30.34
N ARG A 635 43.62 31.01 31.16
CA ARG A 635 44.86 30.98 31.96
C ARG A 635 44.89 29.88 33.00
N GLU A 636 43.77 29.61 33.67
CA GLU A 636 43.66 28.51 34.65
C GLU A 636 43.84 27.14 33.98
N PHE A 637 43.19 26.91 32.84
CA PHE A 637 43.35 25.67 32.07
C PHE A 637 44.76 25.54 31.48
N ALA A 638 45.40 26.63 31.07
CA ALA A 638 46.77 26.62 30.57
C ALA A 638 47.81 26.29 31.65
N ALA A 639 47.51 26.52 32.93
CA ALA A 639 48.42 26.28 34.04
C ALA A 639 48.51 24.81 34.49
N VAL A 640 47.70 23.91 33.91
CA VAL A 640 47.66 22.49 34.29
C VAL A 640 48.93 21.76 33.83
N ASP A 641 49.70 21.25 34.78
CA ASP A 641 50.88 20.42 34.51
C ASP A 641 50.49 18.97 34.24
N VAL A 642 50.12 18.67 32.98
CA VAL A 642 49.71 17.31 32.56
C VAL A 642 50.82 16.29 32.78
N VAL A 643 52.09 16.68 32.65
CA VAL A 643 53.23 15.77 32.80
C VAL A 643 53.35 15.32 34.26
N ALA A 644 53.15 16.23 35.22
CA ALA A 644 53.12 15.88 36.63
C ALA A 644 51.99 14.87 36.95
N LEU A 645 50.81 15.02 36.32
CA LEU A 645 49.71 14.07 36.47
C LEU A 645 50.05 12.70 35.87
N VAL A 646 50.66 12.67 34.68
CA VAL A 646 51.14 11.44 34.04
C VAL A 646 52.15 10.72 34.93
N LEU A 647 53.15 11.44 35.46
CA LEU A 647 54.17 10.86 36.34
C LEU A 647 53.58 10.24 37.61
N THR A 648 52.52 10.85 38.14
CA THR A 648 51.81 10.35 39.34
C THR A 648 51.06 9.04 39.06
N ASP A 649 50.50 8.88 37.86
CA ASP A 649 49.66 7.74 37.48
C ASP A 649 50.43 6.60 36.78
N LEU A 650 51.72 6.78 36.48
CA LEU A 650 52.57 5.75 35.89
C LEU A 650 52.80 4.57 36.85
N PRO A 651 52.94 3.33 36.33
CA PRO A 651 53.11 2.13 37.17
C PRO A 651 54.51 1.98 37.78
N THR A 652 55.43 2.92 37.52
CA THR A 652 56.79 2.97 38.05
C THR A 652 57.26 4.42 38.17
N GLU A 653 58.22 4.68 39.05
CA GLU A 653 58.93 5.96 39.07
C GLU A 653 59.65 6.18 37.74
N ALA A 654 59.56 7.41 37.23
CA ALA A 654 60.13 7.79 35.94
C ALA A 654 60.71 9.20 36.01
N ASP A 655 61.76 9.44 35.22
CA ASP A 655 62.37 10.76 35.11
C ASP A 655 61.50 11.70 34.26
N ARG A 656 61.22 12.90 34.79
CA ARG A 656 60.31 13.87 34.16
C ARG A 656 60.77 14.26 32.74
N PRO A 657 62.02 14.72 32.51
CA PRO A 657 62.53 14.99 31.17
C PRO A 657 62.39 13.82 30.19
N ALA A 658 62.58 12.59 30.64
CA ALA A 658 62.47 11.40 29.80
C ALA A 658 61.01 11.13 29.37
N VAL A 659 60.05 11.30 30.28
CA VAL A 659 58.62 11.19 29.99
C VAL A 659 58.13 12.33 29.09
N GLU A 660 58.58 13.57 29.33
CA GLU A 660 58.29 14.72 28.45
C GLU A 660 58.81 14.49 27.02
N ALA A 661 60.06 14.02 26.88
CA ALA A 661 60.63 13.67 25.59
C ALA A 661 59.83 12.56 24.91
N LEU A 662 59.43 11.51 25.63
CA LEU A 662 58.61 10.44 25.08
C LEU A 662 57.25 10.95 24.57
N MET A 663 56.51 11.68 25.41
CA MET A 663 55.21 12.26 25.07
C MET A 663 55.29 13.21 23.87
N SER A 664 56.36 14.00 23.75
CA SER A 664 56.57 14.90 22.59
C SER A 664 56.67 14.18 21.25
N THR A 665 57.03 12.89 21.26
CA THR A 665 57.11 12.07 20.04
C THR A 665 55.79 11.41 19.66
N MET A 666 54.79 11.47 20.54
CA MET A 666 53.48 10.85 20.36
C MET A 666 52.53 11.86 19.72
N ARG A 667 51.93 11.50 18.59
CA ARG A 667 50.90 12.32 17.92
C ARG A 667 49.52 11.83 18.31
N PRO A 668 48.62 12.67 18.88
CA PRO A 668 47.28 12.26 19.33
C PRO A 668 46.50 11.46 18.28
N GLU A 669 46.53 11.90 17.02
CA GLU A 669 45.87 11.28 15.86
C GLU A 669 46.27 9.84 15.55
N ASN A 670 47.45 9.41 16.02
CA ASN A 670 48.00 8.06 15.79
C ASN A 670 47.76 7.11 16.97
N LEU A 671 47.11 7.57 18.06
CA LEU A 671 46.91 6.80 19.29
C LEU A 671 45.50 6.19 19.30
N ILE A 672 45.29 5.09 18.58
CA ILE A 672 43.93 4.55 18.34
C ILE A 672 43.61 3.30 19.17
N ARG A 673 44.61 2.51 19.60
CA ARG A 673 44.42 1.29 20.43
C ARG A 673 45.66 0.86 21.24
N TRP A 674 46.70 0.43 20.54
CA TRP A 674 47.94 -0.14 21.09
C TRP A 674 49.15 0.63 20.55
N PRO A 675 50.28 0.67 21.26
CA PRO A 675 51.48 1.35 20.78
C PRO A 675 51.98 0.65 19.51
N THR A 676 52.42 1.43 18.52
CA THR A 676 53.14 0.89 17.37
C THR A 676 54.43 0.22 17.84
N PRO A 677 55.00 -0.76 17.10
CA PRO A 677 56.24 -1.43 17.52
C PRO A 677 57.38 -0.46 17.83
N THR A 678 57.51 0.61 17.04
CA THR A 678 58.52 1.65 17.25
C THR A 678 58.28 2.49 18.51
N LEU A 679 57.01 2.77 18.84
CA LEU A 679 56.65 3.48 20.06
C LEU A 679 56.76 2.58 21.29
N ARG A 680 56.43 1.29 21.15
CA ARG A 680 56.64 0.27 22.20
C ARG A 680 58.11 0.20 22.58
N THR A 681 59.03 0.13 21.60
CA THR A 681 60.48 0.14 21.88
C THR A 681 60.93 1.39 22.65
N ARG A 682 60.32 2.55 22.39
CA ARG A 682 60.63 3.79 23.11
C ARG A 682 60.07 3.78 24.53
N ILE A 683 58.84 3.28 24.72
CA ILE A 683 58.26 3.08 26.06
C ILE A 683 59.14 2.14 26.88
N ASP A 684 59.56 1.01 26.31
CA ASP A 684 60.43 0.03 26.99
C ASP A 684 61.81 0.63 27.34
N ALA A 685 62.34 1.55 26.51
CA ALA A 685 63.59 2.25 26.77
C ALA A 685 63.46 3.34 27.85
N THR A 686 62.34 4.04 27.89
CA THR A 686 62.05 5.11 28.87
C THR A 686 61.59 4.56 30.22
N LEU A 687 60.86 3.45 30.22
CA LEU A 687 60.30 2.79 31.40
C LEU A 687 60.75 1.31 31.45
N PRO A 688 62.02 1.04 31.78
CA PRO A 688 62.57 -0.31 31.73
C PRO A 688 62.00 -1.21 32.83
N GLY A 689 61.87 -2.50 32.54
CA GLY A 689 61.52 -3.53 33.54
C GLY A 689 60.02 -3.69 33.83
N LEU A 690 59.14 -3.06 33.05
CA LEU A 690 57.69 -3.24 33.16
C LEU A 690 57.23 -4.62 32.63
N SER A 691 56.28 -5.24 33.31
CA SER A 691 55.53 -6.40 32.79
C SER A 691 54.56 -5.97 31.67
N ASP A 692 54.06 -6.90 30.85
CA ASP A 692 53.13 -6.58 29.75
C ASP A 692 51.86 -5.86 30.22
N ALA A 693 51.34 -6.22 31.40
CA ALA A 693 50.19 -5.54 32.01
C ALA A 693 50.53 -4.10 32.42
N GLN A 694 51.72 -3.88 32.98
CA GLN A 694 52.18 -2.53 33.33
C GLN A 694 52.51 -1.69 32.10
N VAL A 695 52.98 -2.29 31.00
CA VAL A 695 53.16 -1.53 29.75
C VAL A 695 51.82 -1.13 29.14
N ALA A 696 50.80 -1.98 29.21
CA ALA A 696 49.44 -1.61 28.80
C ALA A 696 48.91 -0.42 29.63
N GLN A 697 49.11 -0.46 30.95
CA GLN A 697 48.74 0.65 31.85
C GLN A 697 49.53 1.93 31.54
N ALA A 698 50.86 1.84 31.40
CA ALA A 698 51.71 2.98 31.07
C ALA A 698 51.31 3.60 29.72
N TRP A 699 50.97 2.76 28.74
CA TRP A 699 50.44 3.20 27.45
C TRP A 699 49.14 3.99 27.59
N GLU A 700 48.18 3.49 28.37
CA GLU A 700 46.90 4.19 28.59
C GLU A 700 47.12 5.56 29.28
N VAL A 701 48.00 5.62 30.28
CA VAL A 701 48.34 6.86 30.99
C VAL A 701 49.03 7.86 30.06
N LEU A 702 50.03 7.43 29.29
CA LEU A 702 50.73 8.27 28.31
C LEU A 702 49.79 8.77 27.21
N GLN A 703 48.95 7.90 26.65
CA GLN A 703 47.95 8.26 25.65
C GLN A 703 46.95 9.28 26.20
N THR A 704 46.45 9.05 27.41
CA THR A 704 45.51 9.97 28.08
C THR A 704 46.16 11.32 28.34
N GLY A 705 47.42 11.34 28.79
CA GLY A 705 48.21 12.56 28.97
C GLY A 705 48.37 13.36 27.68
N VAL A 706 48.76 12.70 26.59
CA VAL A 706 48.91 13.36 25.28
C VAL A 706 47.58 13.90 24.75
N ASN A 707 46.48 13.15 24.95
CA ASN A 707 45.14 13.65 24.61
C ASN A 707 44.76 14.86 25.49
N CYS A 708 45.05 14.84 26.79
CA CYS A 708 44.78 15.98 27.68
C CYS A 708 45.58 17.23 27.29
N GLN A 709 46.86 17.08 26.92
CA GLN A 709 47.67 18.20 26.43
C GLN A 709 47.07 18.84 25.18
N GLU A 710 46.69 18.02 24.19
CA GLU A 710 46.07 18.53 22.97
C GLU A 710 44.70 19.17 23.22
N GLY A 711 43.91 18.56 24.11
CA GLY A 711 42.60 19.07 24.50
C GLY A 711 42.66 20.40 25.25
N LEU A 712 43.57 20.53 26.23
CA LEU A 712 43.82 21.79 26.93
C LEU A 712 44.31 22.86 25.95
N ARG A 713 45.27 22.53 25.07
CA ARG A 713 45.76 23.47 24.05
C ARG A 713 44.62 24.01 23.18
N ARG A 714 43.71 23.13 22.73
CA ARG A 714 42.53 23.54 21.96
C ARG A 714 41.56 24.37 22.78
N LEU A 715 41.23 23.91 24.00
CA LEU A 715 40.29 24.59 24.88
C LEU A 715 40.77 26.00 25.23
N VAL A 716 42.04 26.16 25.61
CA VAL A 716 42.66 27.46 25.88
C VAL A 716 42.54 28.38 24.67
N GLY A 717 42.89 27.89 23.48
CA GLY A 717 42.75 28.68 22.25
C GLY A 717 41.30 29.05 21.90
N ARG A 718 40.31 28.28 22.37
CA ARG A 718 38.89 28.57 22.17
C ARG A 718 38.34 29.55 23.20
N LEU A 719 38.78 29.46 24.45
CA LEU A 719 38.38 30.34 25.55
C LEU A 719 39.04 31.73 25.45
N SER A 720 40.23 31.82 24.85
CA SER A 720 40.88 33.07 24.50
C SER A 720 40.29 33.69 23.23
N ASP A 721 40.38 35.02 23.09
CA ASP A 721 39.77 35.79 21.99
C ASP A 721 40.23 35.35 20.58
#